data_AF-A0A0E9LUD4-F1
#
_entry.id   AF-A0A0E9LUD4-F1
#
_cell.length_a   1.000
_cell.length_b   1.000
_cell.length_c   1.000
_cell.angle_alpha   90.00
_cell.angle_beta   90.00
_cell.angle_gamma   90.00
#
_symmetry.space_group_name_H-M   'P 1'
#
loop_
_entity.id
_entity.type
_entity.pdbx_description
1 polymer ?
#
loop_
_entity_poly.entity_id
_entity_poly.type
_entity_poly.pdbx_seq_one_letter_code
_entity_poly.pdbx_strand_id
1 'polypeptide(L)'
;MKHTINILGAYILLLIFAVSCVDDTIDDFIVEKPESVKELEYLNQYDVLKSYIDRSANPNFKLGAGVTVSNYLERDGYYRFINDNFDGMTAGNAMKYASVVGDDGSMNFGSVVQFVEAAREAGIEIYGHTLLWHAQQNNEYLNQIIDDKEIEIDPNATEEVVDGLTDYSVDGFTGWVGGDVPVTPYVENGVLVVENPSLIDPNYLLQFHVANGISIMENTKHKVTVRIKGTSSGSITLALGTWGAQQNTQLPVTTEWVDATVELNSTVNASDAFVMLQSGLYVGTYEIASVKVTHEEALAVTFWTPLISNSDLEGDDLSNFFATEATVGPNTATLGAAGTGADGVGRAIVVQSGDAPANPWDTQFFVTVDKTFEEGDRLRFSMKYRAELPANSESQAHNNPGGYLHWSMVGSPSFTTEWKEHNFTGAINASQAGMNTIAFNLALLPEANTYYFDDISWDFEESGTSIPLTDEEKADTLTWAMENWIAGMFEATDGYVIEWDVVNEAIAGQDTDGDGFYNLQSATLVSEDEAASNFYWQDHLGDDFVRIPVALARKHGPADMKLFVNDYNLESDWDDNHKLKSLIHWIERWEADGTTVIDGIGTQMHVSYHMNPETQASKEEHIVKMFELMAATGKLVKVTELDMGLVDENGQSVKSGDVTTEQHQAMSDHYKFIVQKYFEIVPAAQRYGITHWCPVDSPESSSWRGGEPVGLWSLDNRRKHTYAGFAEGLAGE
;
A
#
# COMPACT_ATOMS: atom_id res chain seq x y z
N MET A 1 77.51 28.51 -47.74
CA MET A 1 78.85 27.88 -47.85
C MET A 1 79.05 27.04 -46.61
N LYS A 2 79.00 25.71 -46.71
CA LYS A 2 80.15 24.81 -46.96
C LYS A 2 81.16 24.76 -45.80
N HIS A 3 81.15 23.59 -45.17
CA HIS A 3 82.25 22.79 -44.60
C HIS A 3 82.96 23.24 -43.32
N THR A 4 82.77 22.56 -42.19
CA THR A 4 83.33 21.26 -41.71
C THR A 4 84.78 21.27 -41.22
N ILE A 5 84.97 20.58 -40.07
CA ILE A 5 86.12 19.71 -39.72
C ILE A 5 87.38 20.48 -39.23
N ASN A 6 87.98 20.27 -38.06
CA ASN A 6 87.90 19.13 -37.14
C ASN A 6 88.83 19.32 -35.89
N ILE A 7 88.43 18.72 -34.76
CA ILE A 7 89.24 17.93 -33.80
C ILE A 7 90.22 18.65 -32.83
N LEU A 8 90.27 18.06 -31.62
CA LEU A 8 91.42 17.79 -30.73
C LEU A 8 91.43 18.60 -29.43
N GLY A 9 90.77 18.07 -28.40
CA GLY A 9 91.08 18.49 -27.03
C GLY A 9 90.30 17.77 -25.94
N ALA A 10 89.00 17.52 -26.16
CA ALA A 10 88.13 17.00 -25.08
C ALA A 10 87.98 15.46 -25.06
N TYR A 11 88.63 14.72 -25.97
CA TYR A 11 88.48 13.26 -26.12
C TYR A 11 89.57 12.41 -25.41
N ILE A 12 90.46 13.01 -24.61
CA ILE A 12 91.58 12.27 -23.97
C ILE A 12 91.39 12.16 -22.46
N LEU A 13 90.21 11.70 -22.02
CA LEU A 13 90.06 11.18 -20.65
C LEU A 13 89.08 10.00 -20.51
N LEU A 14 88.59 9.43 -21.62
CA LEU A 14 87.50 8.45 -21.60
C LEU A 14 87.75 7.21 -22.47
N LEU A 15 89.03 6.86 -22.70
CA LEU A 15 89.38 5.78 -23.64
C LEU A 15 90.65 4.97 -23.29
N ILE A 16 90.88 4.67 -22.02
CA ILE A 16 91.75 3.54 -21.61
C ILE A 16 91.14 2.85 -20.39
N PHE A 17 90.14 2.02 -20.62
CA PHE A 17 89.91 0.72 -19.95
C PHE A 17 88.83 -0.01 -20.73
N ALA A 18 89.13 -0.34 -21.99
CA ALA A 18 88.53 -1.51 -22.60
C ALA A 18 89.43 -2.71 -22.26
N VAL A 19 88.84 -3.72 -21.65
CA VAL A 19 89.07 -5.18 -21.74
C VAL A 19 88.87 -5.83 -20.36
N SER A 20 87.60 -5.99 -20.00
CA SER A 20 87.14 -7.30 -19.53
C SER A 20 86.04 -7.71 -20.51
N CYS A 21 86.27 -8.78 -21.27
CA CYS A 21 85.19 -9.43 -21.99
C CYS A 21 84.19 -9.93 -20.95
N VAL A 22 83.06 -9.26 -20.84
CA VAL A 22 81.80 -9.91 -20.47
C VAL A 22 80.97 -9.78 -21.73
N ASP A 23 80.66 -10.93 -22.34
CA ASP A 23 79.56 -11.02 -23.29
C ASP A 23 78.30 -10.59 -22.52
N ASP A 24 77.90 -9.33 -22.64
CA ASP A 24 76.53 -8.95 -22.34
C ASP A 24 75.70 -9.37 -23.55
N THR A 25 75.45 -10.68 -23.65
CA THR A 25 74.21 -11.15 -24.26
C THR A 25 73.11 -10.51 -23.43
N ILE A 26 72.50 -9.44 -23.94
CA ILE A 26 71.14 -9.11 -23.55
C ILE A 26 70.35 -10.34 -24.00
N ASP A 27 70.14 -11.28 -23.07
CA ASP A 27 69.09 -12.28 -23.25
C ASP A 27 67.81 -11.46 -23.39
N ASP A 28 67.35 -11.28 -24.63
CA ASP A 28 66.00 -10.83 -24.89
C ASP A 28 65.10 -11.87 -24.22
N PHE A 29 64.69 -11.59 -22.99
CA PHE A 29 63.55 -12.26 -22.37
C PHE A 29 62.33 -11.83 -23.18
N ILE A 30 62.12 -12.49 -24.31
CA ILE A 30 60.87 -12.47 -25.05
C ILE A 30 59.89 -13.20 -24.16
N VAL A 31 59.19 -12.45 -23.31
CA VAL A 31 58.03 -12.95 -22.61
C VAL A 31 56.94 -13.04 -23.67
N GLU A 32 56.59 -14.27 -24.07
CA GLU A 32 55.43 -14.49 -24.94
C GLU A 32 54.21 -13.84 -24.29
N LYS A 33 53.47 -13.08 -25.10
CA LYS A 33 52.25 -12.41 -24.64
C LYS A 33 51.31 -13.47 -24.06
N PRO A 34 50.74 -13.29 -22.86
CA PRO A 34 49.81 -14.26 -22.30
C PRO A 34 48.64 -14.49 -23.28
N GLU A 35 48.25 -15.73 -23.50
CA GLU A 35 47.22 -16.08 -24.50
C GLU A 35 45.90 -15.33 -24.25
N SER A 36 45.53 -15.15 -22.98
CA SER A 36 44.36 -14.34 -22.57
C SER A 36 44.38 -12.88 -23.05
N VAL A 37 45.56 -12.30 -23.26
CA VAL A 37 45.69 -10.92 -23.78
C VAL A 37 45.79 -10.91 -25.30
N LYS A 38 46.19 -12.02 -25.92
CA LYS A 38 46.24 -12.20 -27.38
C LYS A 38 44.85 -12.47 -27.95
N GLU A 39 44.03 -13.26 -27.24
CA GLU A 39 42.65 -13.57 -27.59
C GLU A 39 41.74 -12.33 -27.63
N LEU A 40 42.04 -11.30 -26.83
CA LEU A 40 41.27 -10.04 -26.79
C LEU A 40 41.83 -8.94 -27.72
N GLU A 41 42.95 -9.14 -28.42
CA GLU A 41 43.57 -8.06 -29.23
C GLU A 41 42.68 -7.56 -30.35
N TYR A 42 41.84 -8.43 -30.91
CA TYR A 42 40.94 -8.06 -32.00
C TYR A 42 39.92 -6.99 -31.58
N LEU A 43 39.57 -6.93 -30.28
CA LEU A 43 38.64 -5.92 -29.72
C LEU A 43 39.19 -4.50 -29.81
N ASN A 44 40.50 -4.33 -30.00
CA ASN A 44 41.12 -3.02 -30.23
C ASN A 44 40.78 -2.46 -31.62
N GLN A 45 40.27 -3.28 -32.54
CA GLN A 45 39.84 -2.84 -33.88
C GLN A 45 38.44 -2.21 -33.85
N TYR A 46 37.67 -2.46 -32.79
CA TYR A 46 36.35 -1.86 -32.66
C TYR A 46 36.45 -0.39 -32.24
N ASP A 47 35.59 0.45 -32.81
CA ASP A 47 35.45 1.85 -32.44
C ASP A 47 34.51 1.99 -31.22
N VAL A 48 34.17 3.20 -30.80
CA VAL A 48 33.20 3.49 -29.75
C VAL A 48 31.78 3.08 -30.15
N LEU A 49 30.97 2.58 -29.22
CA LEU A 49 29.67 1.93 -29.54
C LEU A 49 28.74 2.81 -30.38
N LYS A 50 28.55 4.09 -30.02
CA LYS A 50 27.65 5.00 -30.73
C LYS A 50 28.01 5.25 -32.21
N SER A 51 29.23 4.90 -32.64
CA SER A 51 29.67 5.03 -34.04
C SER A 51 29.06 3.97 -34.96
N TYR A 52 28.60 2.85 -34.40
CA TYR A 52 28.02 1.73 -35.17
C TYR A 52 26.56 1.95 -35.55
N ILE A 53 25.91 2.97 -34.99
CA ILE A 53 24.49 3.23 -35.23
C ILE A 53 24.32 4.02 -36.54
N ASP A 54 23.56 3.47 -37.49
CA ASP A 54 23.11 4.22 -38.66
C ASP A 54 22.07 5.28 -38.24
N ARG A 55 22.55 6.50 -37.97
CA ARG A 55 21.73 7.65 -37.59
C ARG A 55 20.81 8.14 -38.71
N SER A 56 21.08 7.79 -39.96
CA SER A 56 20.20 8.16 -41.07
C SER A 56 18.95 7.29 -41.08
N ALA A 57 19.09 6.00 -40.75
CA ALA A 57 17.97 5.08 -40.59
C ALA A 57 17.29 5.20 -39.21
N ASN A 58 18.03 5.62 -38.18
CA ASN A 58 17.58 5.66 -36.79
C ASN A 58 17.81 7.05 -36.14
N PRO A 59 17.16 8.11 -36.63
CA PRO A 59 17.44 9.49 -36.19
C PRO A 59 17.06 9.75 -34.73
N ASN A 60 16.09 9.01 -34.20
CA ASN A 60 15.58 9.18 -32.83
C ASN A 60 16.15 8.16 -31.83
N PHE A 61 16.95 7.20 -32.29
CA PHE A 61 17.49 6.14 -31.43
C PHE A 61 18.61 6.68 -30.54
N LYS A 62 18.51 6.38 -29.24
CA LYS A 62 19.50 6.75 -28.22
C LYS A 62 20.17 5.52 -27.64
N LEU A 63 21.50 5.49 -27.65
CA LEU A 63 22.27 4.48 -26.94
C LEU A 63 22.61 4.98 -25.54
N GLY A 64 22.11 4.31 -24.51
CA GLY A 64 22.24 4.72 -23.11
C GLY A 64 23.14 3.81 -22.27
N ALA A 65 23.59 4.33 -21.12
CA ALA A 65 24.27 3.55 -20.09
C ALA A 65 23.65 3.80 -18.71
N GLY A 66 23.45 2.74 -17.92
CA GLY A 66 23.22 2.88 -16.48
C GLY A 66 24.52 3.30 -15.78
N VAL A 67 24.46 4.32 -14.93
CA VAL A 67 25.64 4.86 -14.25
C VAL A 67 25.43 5.03 -12.76
N THR A 68 26.46 4.73 -11.99
CA THR A 68 26.56 5.16 -10.60
C THR A 68 26.98 6.63 -10.59
N VAL A 69 26.06 7.52 -10.20
CA VAL A 69 26.28 8.98 -10.24
C VAL A 69 27.55 9.43 -9.52
N SER A 70 27.86 8.86 -8.35
CA SER A 70 29.09 9.21 -7.61
C SER A 70 30.34 8.97 -8.44
N ASN A 71 30.42 7.83 -9.14
CA ASN A 71 31.58 7.49 -9.98
C ASN A 71 31.65 8.42 -11.20
N TYR A 72 30.50 8.75 -11.79
CA TYR A 72 30.46 9.68 -12.92
C TYR A 72 30.95 11.08 -12.54
N LEU A 73 30.59 11.56 -11.34
CA LEU A 73 30.99 12.87 -10.82
C LEU A 73 32.48 12.98 -10.46
N GLU A 74 33.22 11.87 -10.37
CA GLU A 74 34.69 11.90 -10.18
C GLU A 74 35.44 12.43 -11.42
N ARG A 75 34.78 12.50 -12.59
CA ARG A 75 35.33 13.03 -13.85
C ARG A 75 36.63 12.36 -14.31
N ASP A 76 36.75 11.06 -14.10
CA ASP A 76 37.97 10.30 -14.28
C ASP A 76 37.98 9.47 -15.60
N GLY A 77 38.52 8.24 -15.57
CA GLY A 77 38.39 7.29 -16.67
C GLY A 77 36.93 6.91 -16.97
N TYR A 78 36.11 6.66 -15.95
CA TYR A 78 34.73 6.22 -16.09
C TYR A 78 33.87 7.28 -16.79
N TYR A 79 33.98 8.54 -16.38
CA TYR A 79 33.30 9.68 -17.02
C TYR A 79 33.60 9.77 -18.53
N ARG A 80 34.87 9.72 -18.91
CA ARG A 80 35.28 9.79 -20.33
C ARG A 80 34.76 8.59 -21.12
N PHE A 81 34.93 7.41 -20.53
CA PHE A 81 34.49 6.16 -21.11
C PHE A 81 32.98 6.16 -21.43
N ILE A 82 32.14 6.60 -20.50
CA ILE A 82 30.69 6.73 -20.72
C ILE A 82 30.40 7.73 -21.84
N ASN A 83 30.97 8.93 -21.78
CA ASN A 83 30.68 9.99 -22.74
C ASN A 83 31.16 9.66 -24.17
N ASP A 84 32.22 8.88 -24.30
CA ASP A 84 32.75 8.45 -25.60
C ASP A 84 31.85 7.41 -26.28
N ASN A 85 31.19 6.53 -25.51
CA ASN A 85 30.45 5.40 -26.06
C ASN A 85 28.95 5.62 -26.20
N PHE A 86 28.35 6.47 -25.37
CA PHE A 86 26.89 6.59 -25.24
C PHE A 86 26.38 7.98 -25.65
N ASP A 87 25.08 8.05 -25.98
CA ASP A 87 24.33 9.28 -26.26
C ASP A 87 23.66 9.83 -24.99
N GLY A 88 23.26 8.93 -24.09
CA GLY A 88 22.57 9.27 -22.86
C GLY A 88 22.92 8.33 -21.71
N MET A 89 22.37 8.61 -20.53
CA MET A 89 22.60 7.80 -19.33
C MET A 89 21.41 7.80 -18.38
N THR A 90 21.33 6.75 -17.56
CA THR A 90 20.33 6.61 -16.49
C THR A 90 21.05 6.60 -15.14
N ALA A 91 20.56 7.39 -14.17
CA ALA A 91 21.27 7.73 -12.92
C ALA A 91 21.35 6.61 -11.85
N GLY A 92 21.09 5.35 -12.22
CA GLY A 92 20.99 4.24 -11.27
C GLY A 92 20.00 4.58 -10.15
N ASN A 93 20.48 4.66 -8.91
CA ASN A 93 19.64 4.97 -7.74
C ASN A 93 19.43 6.47 -7.47
N ALA A 94 20.30 7.35 -7.98
CA ALA A 94 20.41 8.72 -7.47
C ALA A 94 19.18 9.61 -7.74
N MET A 95 18.32 9.21 -8.68
CA MET A 95 17.06 9.89 -9.01
C MET A 95 15.82 9.14 -8.51
N LYS A 96 15.98 8.04 -7.77
CA LYS A 96 14.87 7.30 -7.15
C LYS A 96 14.43 7.97 -5.85
N TYR A 97 13.15 7.80 -5.49
CA TYR A 97 12.50 8.45 -4.35
C TYR A 97 13.29 8.35 -3.04
N ALA A 98 13.65 7.13 -2.60
CA ALA A 98 14.39 6.92 -1.36
C ALA A 98 15.81 7.53 -1.33
N SER A 99 16.39 7.90 -2.48
CA SER A 99 17.69 8.59 -2.50
C SER A 99 17.58 10.10 -2.27
N VAL A 100 16.37 10.65 -2.38
CA VAL A 100 16.11 12.09 -2.32
C VAL A 100 15.24 12.47 -1.13
N VAL A 101 14.23 11.66 -0.80
CA VAL A 101 13.25 11.95 0.25
C VAL A 101 13.68 11.32 1.57
N GLY A 102 13.88 12.15 2.59
CA GLY A 102 14.17 11.74 3.96
C GLY A 102 12.91 11.40 4.76
N ASP A 103 13.11 10.83 5.95
CA ASP A 103 12.02 10.29 6.79
C ASP A 103 11.06 11.39 7.31
N ASP A 104 11.49 12.65 7.30
CA ASP A 104 10.67 13.82 7.64
C ASP A 104 10.01 14.49 6.42
N GLY A 105 10.13 13.87 5.23
CA GLY A 105 9.65 14.40 3.97
C GLY A 105 10.55 15.47 3.34
N SER A 106 11.68 15.82 3.97
CA SER A 106 12.64 16.74 3.37
C SER A 106 13.28 16.13 2.11
N MET A 107 13.45 16.95 1.07
CA MET A 107 13.96 16.48 -0.23
C MET A 107 15.34 17.10 -0.52
N ASN A 108 16.33 16.26 -0.86
CA ASN A 108 17.68 16.68 -1.23
C ASN A 108 18.03 16.32 -2.68
N PHE A 109 17.77 17.25 -3.60
CA PHE A 109 18.11 17.10 -5.01
C PHE A 109 19.57 17.44 -5.36
N GLY A 110 20.45 17.70 -4.39
CA GLY A 110 21.80 18.22 -4.65
C GLY A 110 22.64 17.34 -5.58
N SER A 111 22.59 16.01 -5.39
CA SER A 111 23.28 15.05 -6.26
C SER A 111 22.67 15.00 -7.66
N VAL A 112 21.35 15.15 -7.79
CA VAL A 112 20.64 15.19 -9.08
C VAL A 112 21.08 16.42 -9.88
N VAL A 113 21.09 17.59 -9.25
CA VAL A 113 21.54 18.85 -9.89
C VAL A 113 22.98 18.72 -10.39
N GLN A 114 23.90 18.23 -9.55
CA GLN A 114 25.30 18.04 -9.95
C GLN A 114 25.46 17.06 -11.12
N PHE A 115 24.67 15.98 -11.12
CA PHE A 115 24.67 14.98 -12.19
C PHE A 115 24.16 15.57 -13.51
N VAL A 116 23.02 16.26 -13.47
CA VAL A 116 22.41 16.93 -14.63
C VAL A 116 23.36 17.99 -15.20
N GLU A 117 24.00 18.78 -14.36
CA GLU A 117 25.01 19.76 -14.80
C GLU A 117 26.21 19.08 -15.48
N ALA A 118 26.75 18.00 -14.90
CA ALA A 118 27.86 17.26 -15.49
C ALA A 118 27.49 16.63 -16.84
N ALA A 119 26.27 16.11 -16.97
CA ALA A 119 25.71 15.58 -18.21
C ALA A 119 25.58 16.66 -19.29
N ARG A 120 25.01 17.81 -18.89
CA ARG A 120 24.81 18.99 -19.75
C ARG A 120 26.14 19.55 -20.25
N GLU A 121 27.15 19.63 -19.40
CA GLU A 121 28.51 20.02 -19.79
C GLU A 121 29.16 19.03 -20.78
N ALA A 122 28.85 17.74 -20.65
CA ALA A 122 29.32 16.69 -21.55
C ALA A 122 28.56 16.61 -22.87
N GLY A 123 27.36 17.23 -22.95
CA GLY A 123 26.44 17.05 -24.06
C GLY A 123 25.81 15.65 -24.12
N ILE A 124 25.63 15.02 -22.95
CA ILE A 124 25.04 13.68 -22.81
C ILE A 124 23.61 13.83 -22.28
N GLU A 125 22.66 13.15 -22.92
CA GLU A 125 21.25 13.16 -22.51
C GLU A 125 21.03 12.31 -21.26
N ILE A 126 19.91 12.51 -20.57
CA ILE A 126 19.55 11.71 -19.40
C ILE A 126 18.18 11.12 -19.62
N TYR A 127 18.09 9.82 -19.36
CA TYR A 127 16.84 9.10 -19.22
C TYR A 127 16.50 8.99 -17.73
N GLY A 128 15.42 9.63 -17.32
CA GLY A 128 14.98 9.70 -15.93
C GLY A 128 14.34 8.38 -15.49
N HIS A 129 14.91 7.77 -14.45
CA HIS A 129 14.40 6.54 -13.85
C HIS A 129 14.44 6.73 -12.33
N THR A 130 13.30 6.84 -11.65
CA THR A 130 11.90 6.82 -12.14
C THR A 130 11.06 7.79 -11.31
N LEU A 131 9.94 8.28 -11.84
CA LEU A 131 9.06 9.22 -11.12
C LEU A 131 8.18 8.52 -10.08
N LEU A 132 7.67 7.32 -10.39
CA LEU A 132 6.87 6.51 -9.47
C LEU A 132 7.30 5.04 -9.54
N TRP A 133 7.37 4.40 -8.38
CA TRP A 133 7.64 2.98 -8.22
C TRP A 133 7.11 2.50 -6.88
N HIS A 134 6.84 1.21 -6.75
CA HIS A 134 6.44 0.61 -5.48
C HIS A 134 7.66 0.35 -4.57
N ALA A 135 8.82 0.03 -5.15
CA ALA A 135 10.04 -0.20 -4.39
C ALA A 135 10.90 1.07 -4.25
N GLN A 136 11.87 1.01 -3.33
CA GLN A 136 12.79 2.11 -3.01
C GLN A 136 12.05 3.44 -2.73
N GLN A 137 10.93 3.36 -1.98
CA GLN A 137 10.19 4.50 -1.44
C GLN A 137 10.68 4.82 -0.01
N ASN A 138 10.37 6.02 0.48
CA ASN A 138 10.54 6.32 1.90
C ASN A 138 9.26 5.95 2.65
N ASN A 139 9.18 4.68 3.07
CA ASN A 139 7.99 4.13 3.73
C ASN A 139 7.71 4.78 5.09
N GLU A 140 8.75 5.18 5.83
CA GLU A 140 8.57 5.85 7.12
C GLU A 140 7.81 7.16 6.94
N TYR A 141 8.25 8.00 6.01
CA TYR A 141 7.57 9.25 5.68
C TYR A 141 6.16 9.02 5.11
N LEU A 142 6.01 8.13 4.12
CA LEU A 142 4.73 7.91 3.44
C LEU A 142 3.67 7.33 4.39
N ASN A 143 4.06 6.40 5.27
CA ASN A 143 3.13 5.87 6.29
C ASN A 143 2.80 6.93 7.35
N GLN A 144 3.79 7.72 7.80
CA GLN A 144 3.57 8.77 8.79
C GLN A 144 2.53 9.80 8.33
N ILE A 145 2.54 10.21 7.06
CA ILE A 145 1.58 11.21 6.56
C ILE A 145 0.16 10.66 6.38
N ILE A 146 0.00 9.33 6.36
CA ILE A 146 -1.30 8.66 6.28
C ILE A 146 -1.70 7.94 7.58
N ASP A 147 -0.96 8.18 8.68
CA ASP A 147 -1.29 7.67 10.01
C ASP A 147 -2.53 8.37 10.58
N ASP A 148 -3.20 7.69 11.52
CA ASP A 148 -4.35 8.23 12.23
C ASP A 148 -4.06 9.63 12.79
N LYS A 149 -5.05 10.52 12.65
CA LYS A 149 -5.01 11.85 13.26
C LYS A 149 -5.06 11.71 14.78
N GLU A 150 -3.98 12.06 15.46
CA GLU A 150 -3.97 12.19 16.91
C GLU A 150 -4.95 13.29 17.36
N ILE A 151 -5.81 12.95 18.32
CA ILE A 151 -6.65 13.94 18.99
C ILE A 151 -5.93 14.37 20.26
N GLU A 152 -5.75 15.68 20.48
CA GLU A 152 -5.31 16.18 21.78
C GLU A 152 -6.40 15.94 22.84
N ILE A 153 -6.35 14.79 23.50
CA ILE A 153 -7.13 14.47 24.69
C ILE A 153 -6.18 14.58 25.89
N ASP A 154 -6.59 15.26 26.97
CA ASP A 154 -5.83 15.17 28.23
C ASP A 154 -5.84 13.71 28.68
N PRO A 155 -4.69 13.03 28.78
CA PRO A 155 -4.63 11.60 29.09
C PRO A 155 -5.19 11.24 30.48
N ASN A 156 -5.54 12.22 31.31
CA ASN A 156 -6.21 12.01 32.60
C ASN A 156 -7.68 12.41 32.62
N ALA A 157 -8.26 12.84 31.50
CA ALA A 157 -9.67 13.21 31.47
C ALA A 157 -10.54 11.95 31.50
N THR A 158 -11.30 11.80 32.58
CA THR A 158 -12.27 10.72 32.78
C THR A 158 -13.69 11.26 32.89
N GLU A 159 -14.69 10.46 32.52
CA GLU A 159 -16.11 10.71 32.76
C GLU A 159 -16.66 9.76 33.84
N GLU A 160 -17.47 10.29 34.77
CA GLU A 160 -18.14 9.49 35.80
C GLU A 160 -19.41 8.85 35.20
N VAL A 161 -19.34 7.56 34.87
CA VAL A 161 -20.45 6.77 34.33
C VAL A 161 -21.30 6.21 35.48
N VAL A 162 -22.63 6.28 35.38
CA VAL A 162 -23.56 5.77 36.40
C VAL A 162 -23.96 4.33 36.10
N ASP A 163 -23.42 3.40 36.88
CA ASP A 163 -23.67 1.95 36.77
C ASP A 163 -24.98 1.50 37.39
N GLY A 164 -25.50 2.30 38.33
CA GLY A 164 -26.82 2.11 38.88
C GLY A 164 -27.19 3.13 39.94
N LEU A 165 -28.49 3.40 40.02
CA LEU A 165 -29.07 4.39 40.90
C LEU A 165 -30.34 3.83 41.55
N THR A 166 -30.44 3.99 42.86
CA THR A 166 -31.67 3.77 43.63
C THR A 166 -31.95 5.01 44.45
N ASP A 167 -33.13 5.60 44.28
CA ASP A 167 -33.55 6.82 44.97
C ASP A 167 -34.86 6.55 45.72
N TYR A 168 -34.81 6.44 47.03
CA TYR A 168 -35.96 6.07 47.86
C TYR A 168 -37.02 7.18 47.98
N SER A 169 -36.79 8.37 47.41
CA SER A 169 -37.85 9.37 47.24
C SER A 169 -38.88 8.97 46.18
N VAL A 170 -38.49 8.09 45.24
CA VAL A 170 -39.32 7.57 44.16
C VAL A 170 -39.46 6.04 44.20
N ASP A 171 -38.43 5.33 44.62
CA ASP A 171 -38.35 3.87 44.65
C ASP A 171 -38.85 3.28 45.96
N GLY A 172 -39.59 2.17 45.87
CA GLY A 172 -39.91 1.34 47.02
C GLY A 172 -38.76 0.39 47.37
N PHE A 173 -38.71 -0.07 48.62
CA PHE A 173 -37.75 -1.12 49.00
C PHE A 173 -38.18 -2.48 48.45
N THR A 174 -37.43 -3.00 47.49
CA THR A 174 -37.61 -4.31 46.86
C THR A 174 -36.42 -5.24 47.10
N GLY A 175 -35.44 -4.79 47.89
CA GLY A 175 -34.21 -5.52 48.15
C GLY A 175 -34.44 -6.83 48.90
N TRP A 176 -33.58 -7.81 48.63
CA TRP A 176 -33.52 -9.02 49.44
C TRP A 176 -33.15 -8.67 50.89
N VAL A 177 -33.78 -9.35 51.86
CA VAL A 177 -33.47 -9.23 53.29
C VAL A 177 -33.06 -10.61 53.79
N GLY A 178 -31.90 -10.67 54.44
CA GLY A 178 -31.31 -11.88 54.98
C GLY A 178 -31.12 -11.83 56.49
N GLY A 179 -31.21 -13.02 57.10
CA GLY A 179 -30.93 -13.24 58.52
C GLY A 179 -32.15 -13.71 59.31
N ASP A 180 -31.89 -14.43 60.41
CA ASP A 180 -32.90 -14.92 61.36
C ASP A 180 -33.18 -13.89 62.47
N VAL A 181 -33.44 -12.62 62.12
CA VAL A 181 -33.70 -11.54 63.10
C VAL A 181 -34.87 -10.64 62.68
N PRO A 182 -35.65 -10.10 63.64
CA PRO A 182 -36.90 -9.37 63.38
C PRO A 182 -36.68 -7.89 63.05
N VAL A 183 -35.63 -7.55 62.29
CA VAL A 183 -35.39 -6.18 61.80
C VAL A 183 -35.66 -6.19 60.30
N THR A 184 -36.66 -5.42 59.86
CA THR A 184 -37.03 -5.34 58.45
C THR A 184 -36.94 -3.88 57.99
N PRO A 185 -36.07 -3.58 57.00
CA PRO A 185 -36.03 -2.25 56.39
C PRO A 185 -37.39 -1.86 55.79
N TYR A 186 -37.75 -0.59 55.91
CA TYR A 186 -38.99 -0.07 55.32
C TYR A 186 -38.77 1.34 54.79
N VAL A 187 -39.51 1.75 53.76
CA VAL A 187 -39.45 3.12 53.25
C VAL A 187 -40.51 3.97 53.94
N GLU A 188 -40.09 5.08 54.53
CA GLU A 188 -40.98 6.07 55.11
C GLU A 188 -40.47 7.47 54.75
N ASN A 189 -41.37 8.38 54.35
CA ASN A 189 -41.04 9.76 54.00
C ASN A 189 -39.91 9.93 52.95
N GLY A 190 -39.81 9.00 52.00
CA GLY A 190 -38.83 9.06 50.91
C GLY A 190 -37.41 8.61 51.29
N VAL A 191 -37.26 7.90 52.41
CA VAL A 191 -35.98 7.30 52.83
C VAL A 191 -36.20 5.86 53.28
N LEU A 192 -35.22 5.00 53.05
CA LEU A 192 -35.17 3.65 53.63
C LEU A 192 -34.71 3.75 55.09
N VAL A 193 -35.57 3.32 56.02
CA VAL A 193 -35.32 3.34 57.46
C VAL A 193 -34.97 1.94 57.94
N VAL A 194 -33.93 1.85 58.77
CA VAL A 194 -33.54 0.61 59.46
C VAL A 194 -33.34 0.90 60.94
N GLU A 195 -34.12 0.21 61.77
CA GLU A 195 -34.10 0.34 63.23
C GLU A 195 -33.46 -0.89 63.87
N ASN A 196 -32.23 -0.76 64.36
CA ASN A 196 -31.54 -1.84 65.07
C ASN A 196 -31.46 -1.54 66.58
N PRO A 197 -32.37 -2.07 67.41
CA PRO A 197 -32.48 -1.68 68.82
C PRO A 197 -31.38 -2.25 69.73
N SER A 198 -30.64 -3.26 69.27
CA SER A 198 -29.59 -3.93 70.05
C SER A 198 -28.53 -4.51 69.15
N LEU A 199 -27.33 -4.77 69.68
CA LEU A 199 -26.24 -5.36 68.92
C LEU A 199 -26.61 -6.78 68.43
N ILE A 200 -26.41 -7.03 67.14
CA ILE A 200 -26.62 -8.32 66.48
C ILE A 200 -25.26 -8.83 65.98
N ASP A 201 -24.78 -9.91 66.59
CA ASP A 201 -23.49 -10.55 66.30
C ASP A 201 -23.73 -12.02 65.92
N PRO A 202 -23.22 -12.50 64.77
CA PRO A 202 -22.35 -11.81 63.81
C PRO A 202 -23.04 -10.74 62.94
N ASN A 203 -22.27 -9.73 62.53
CA ASN A 203 -22.74 -8.53 61.79
C ASN A 203 -23.68 -8.83 60.61
N TYR A 204 -23.39 -9.90 59.87
CA TYR A 204 -24.13 -10.32 58.68
C TYR A 204 -25.53 -10.87 59.00
N LEU A 205 -25.89 -11.09 60.27
CA LEU A 205 -27.25 -11.50 60.63
C LEU A 205 -28.28 -10.41 60.34
N LEU A 206 -27.89 -9.14 60.29
CA LEU A 206 -28.72 -8.08 59.73
C LEU A 206 -28.08 -7.63 58.41
N GLN A 207 -28.58 -8.17 57.29
CA GLN A 207 -28.09 -7.82 55.96
C GLN A 207 -29.20 -7.76 54.93
N PHE A 208 -29.06 -6.86 53.95
CA PHE A 208 -30.07 -6.66 52.92
C PHE A 208 -29.50 -5.89 51.73
N HIS A 209 -30.12 -6.07 50.56
CA HIS A 209 -29.74 -5.33 49.35
C HIS A 209 -30.38 -3.95 49.36
N VAL A 210 -29.58 -2.92 49.13
CA VAL A 210 -30.04 -1.53 49.02
C VAL A 210 -30.08 -1.02 47.58
N ALA A 211 -29.42 -1.71 46.65
CA ALA A 211 -29.56 -1.50 45.21
C ALA A 211 -29.35 -2.84 44.48
N ASN A 212 -30.03 -3.07 43.36
CA ASN A 212 -29.92 -4.29 42.54
C ASN A 212 -29.83 -3.92 41.06
N GLY A 213 -29.47 -4.88 40.20
CA GLY A 213 -29.40 -4.66 38.75
C GLY A 213 -28.28 -3.72 38.35
N ILE A 214 -27.18 -3.74 39.11
CA ILE A 214 -26.01 -2.91 38.88
C ILE A 214 -25.10 -3.62 37.89
N SER A 215 -24.67 -2.90 36.85
CA SER A 215 -23.63 -3.40 35.96
C SER A 215 -22.26 -3.16 36.59
N ILE A 216 -21.43 -4.19 36.68
CA ILE A 216 -20.06 -4.09 37.17
C ILE A 216 -19.10 -4.80 36.23
N MET A 217 -17.91 -4.24 36.11
CA MET A 217 -16.82 -4.77 35.27
C MET A 217 -15.66 -5.32 36.10
N GLU A 218 -15.10 -6.46 35.69
CA GLU A 218 -13.91 -7.04 36.29
C GLU A 218 -12.72 -6.06 36.18
N ASN A 219 -11.90 -6.01 37.22
CA ASN A 219 -10.75 -5.10 37.34
C ASN A 219 -11.10 -3.60 37.26
N THR A 220 -12.38 -3.25 37.39
CA THR A 220 -12.83 -1.86 37.38
C THR A 220 -13.10 -1.38 38.80
N LYS A 221 -12.58 -0.18 39.11
CA LYS A 221 -12.84 0.50 40.38
C LYS A 221 -14.20 1.19 40.30
N HIS A 222 -15.14 0.73 41.11
CA HIS A 222 -16.44 1.34 41.26
C HIS A 222 -16.51 2.15 42.55
N LYS A 223 -17.23 3.25 42.50
CA LYS A 223 -17.49 4.19 43.59
C LYS A 223 -18.96 4.04 43.98
N VAL A 224 -19.19 3.57 45.20
CA VAL A 224 -20.54 3.46 45.77
C VAL A 224 -20.76 4.63 46.71
N THR A 225 -21.71 5.49 46.38
CA THR A 225 -22.11 6.66 47.17
C THR A 225 -23.49 6.42 47.76
N VAL A 226 -23.58 6.42 49.08
CA VAL A 226 -24.83 6.25 49.82
C VAL A 226 -25.15 7.54 50.56
N ARG A 227 -26.28 8.17 50.22
CA ARG A 227 -26.81 9.29 51.01
C ARG A 227 -27.41 8.71 52.28
N ILE A 228 -26.71 8.84 53.42
CA ILE A 228 -27.05 8.16 54.67
C ILE A 228 -26.98 9.09 55.89
N LYS A 229 -27.84 8.84 56.88
CA LYS A 229 -27.83 9.48 58.20
C LYS A 229 -28.14 8.47 59.29
N GLY A 230 -27.45 8.56 60.42
CA GLY A 230 -27.66 7.73 61.60
C GLY A 230 -28.09 8.51 62.83
N THR A 231 -28.60 7.80 63.83
CA THR A 231 -28.81 8.33 65.19
C THR A 231 -27.52 8.42 66.01
N SER A 232 -26.46 7.71 65.60
CA SER A 232 -25.13 7.81 66.17
C SER A 232 -24.06 7.73 65.07
N SER A 233 -22.82 8.08 65.38
CA SER A 233 -21.71 7.90 64.43
C SER A 233 -21.14 6.48 64.54
N GLY A 234 -20.83 5.87 63.41
CA GLY A 234 -20.34 4.50 63.34
C GLY A 234 -19.96 4.10 61.91
N SER A 235 -19.90 2.79 61.65
CA SER A 235 -19.75 2.26 60.30
C SER A 235 -20.66 1.06 60.07
N ILE A 236 -21.02 0.86 58.82
CA ILE A 236 -21.78 -0.30 58.32
C ILE A 236 -20.92 -0.98 57.26
N THR A 237 -20.95 -2.32 57.19
CA THR A 237 -20.24 -3.01 56.12
C THR A 237 -21.05 -2.90 54.84
N LEU A 238 -20.45 -2.37 53.78
CA LEU A 238 -21.03 -2.30 52.45
C LEU A 238 -20.36 -3.33 51.56
N ALA A 239 -21.16 -4.07 50.81
CA ALA A 239 -20.73 -5.02 49.80
C ALA A 239 -21.20 -4.59 48.40
N LEU A 240 -20.35 -4.76 47.39
CA LEU A 240 -20.71 -4.68 45.97
C LEU A 240 -20.30 -5.99 45.30
N GLY A 241 -21.19 -6.56 44.49
CA GLY A 241 -20.90 -7.75 43.70
C GLY A 241 -22.09 -8.67 43.49
N THR A 242 -21.81 -9.92 43.13
CA THR A 242 -22.80 -11.01 43.04
C THR A 242 -22.64 -11.95 44.24
N TRP A 243 -23.56 -12.90 44.45
CA TRP A 243 -23.47 -13.87 45.57
C TRP A 243 -22.16 -14.68 45.62
N GLY A 244 -21.48 -14.86 44.48
CA GLY A 244 -20.21 -15.60 44.40
C GLY A 244 -18.95 -14.74 44.42
N ALA A 245 -19.07 -13.42 44.28
CA ALA A 245 -17.94 -12.51 44.09
C ALA A 245 -18.25 -11.12 44.65
N GLN A 246 -18.23 -10.99 45.98
CA GLN A 246 -18.48 -9.73 46.68
C GLN A 246 -17.17 -9.13 47.18
N GLN A 247 -17.03 -7.81 47.01
CA GLN A 247 -16.04 -7.02 47.72
C GLN A 247 -16.74 -6.29 48.86
N ASN A 248 -16.09 -6.22 50.03
CA ASN A 248 -16.64 -5.59 51.22
C ASN A 248 -15.74 -4.46 51.70
N THR A 249 -16.35 -3.37 52.18
CA THR A 249 -15.65 -2.25 52.80
C THR A 249 -16.50 -1.62 53.90
N GLN A 250 -15.95 -0.66 54.63
CA GLN A 250 -16.68 0.06 55.69
C GLN A 250 -17.22 1.37 55.16
N LEU A 251 -18.55 1.52 55.21
CA LEU A 251 -19.25 2.76 54.91
C LEU A 251 -19.43 3.56 56.21
N PRO A 252 -18.96 4.82 56.30
CA PRO A 252 -19.15 5.65 57.47
C PRO A 252 -20.61 6.11 57.61
N VAL A 253 -21.09 6.15 58.84
CA VAL A 253 -22.41 6.70 59.21
C VAL A 253 -22.20 7.84 60.20
N THR A 254 -22.87 8.98 59.98
CA THR A 254 -22.78 10.14 60.87
C THR A 254 -24.16 10.54 61.40
N THR A 255 -24.19 11.46 62.36
CA THR A 255 -25.46 11.99 62.90
C THR A 255 -26.14 13.01 61.99
N GLU A 256 -25.48 13.40 60.90
CA GLU A 256 -26.03 14.28 59.87
C GLU A 256 -26.10 13.55 58.52
N TRP A 257 -26.90 14.07 57.60
CA TRP A 257 -26.96 13.55 56.23
C TRP A 257 -25.64 13.79 55.51
N VAL A 258 -25.04 12.71 55.02
CA VAL A 258 -23.79 12.74 54.26
C VAL A 258 -23.90 11.88 53.01
N ASP A 259 -23.14 12.24 51.98
CA ASP A 259 -22.85 11.35 50.85
C ASP A 259 -21.63 10.52 51.26
N ALA A 260 -21.88 9.35 51.83
CA ALA A 260 -20.82 8.43 52.23
C ALA A 260 -20.37 7.65 50.99
N THR A 261 -19.13 7.88 50.57
CA THR A 261 -18.55 7.27 49.37
C THR A 261 -17.47 6.27 49.74
N VAL A 262 -17.50 5.11 49.10
CA VAL A 262 -16.46 4.07 49.20
C VAL A 262 -16.09 3.54 47.81
N GLU A 263 -14.84 3.11 47.65
CA GLU A 263 -14.33 2.52 46.41
C GLU A 263 -14.13 1.00 46.58
N LEU A 264 -14.56 0.23 45.59
CA LEU A 264 -14.46 -1.22 45.54
C LEU A 264 -13.98 -1.64 44.13
N ASN A 265 -13.04 -2.59 44.06
CA ASN A 265 -12.56 -3.12 42.79
C ASN A 265 -13.33 -4.39 42.45
N SER A 266 -14.24 -4.32 41.48
CA SER A 266 -15.03 -5.46 41.06
C SER A 266 -14.13 -6.55 40.45
N THR A 267 -14.40 -7.81 40.78
CA THR A 267 -13.56 -8.96 40.36
C THR A 267 -14.27 -9.87 39.36
N VAL A 268 -15.43 -9.44 38.85
CA VAL A 268 -16.24 -10.16 37.87
C VAL A 268 -16.98 -9.16 37.00
N ASN A 269 -17.30 -9.57 35.77
CA ASN A 269 -18.30 -8.90 34.93
C ASN A 269 -19.70 -9.43 35.31
N ALA A 270 -20.65 -8.54 35.59
CA ALA A 270 -22.03 -8.89 35.88
C ALA A 270 -22.98 -7.73 35.57
N SER A 271 -24.17 -8.00 35.04
CA SER A 271 -25.23 -7.01 34.82
C SER A 271 -26.33 -7.04 35.88
N ASP A 272 -26.26 -7.98 36.82
CA ASP A 272 -27.24 -8.24 37.87
C ASP A 272 -26.66 -8.08 39.29
N ALA A 273 -25.54 -7.37 39.44
CA ALA A 273 -24.92 -7.15 40.74
C ALA A 273 -25.78 -6.30 41.67
N PHE A 274 -25.41 -6.30 42.96
CA PHE A 274 -26.14 -5.59 43.99
C PHE A 274 -25.21 -4.89 44.97
N VAL A 275 -25.75 -3.84 45.61
CA VAL A 275 -25.17 -3.23 46.80
C VAL A 275 -25.88 -3.81 48.02
N MET A 276 -25.13 -4.40 48.94
CA MET A 276 -25.65 -4.98 50.19
C MET A 276 -25.06 -4.26 51.39
N LEU A 277 -25.87 -4.05 52.42
CA LEU A 277 -25.40 -3.56 53.71
C LEU A 277 -25.50 -4.67 54.75
N GLN A 278 -24.48 -4.79 55.60
CA GLN A 278 -24.49 -5.62 56.80
C GLN A 278 -24.26 -4.72 58.02
N SER A 279 -25.27 -4.59 58.86
CA SER A 279 -25.35 -3.55 59.89
C SER A 279 -25.67 -4.04 61.29
N GLY A 280 -25.58 -5.35 61.54
CA GLY A 280 -25.91 -5.94 62.85
C GLY A 280 -25.16 -5.32 64.03
N LEU A 281 -23.93 -4.85 63.81
CA LEU A 281 -23.11 -4.20 64.86
C LEU A 281 -23.41 -2.70 65.05
N TYR A 282 -24.18 -2.08 64.14
CA TYR A 282 -24.62 -0.69 64.27
C TYR A 282 -25.91 -0.63 65.08
N VAL A 283 -25.84 -0.15 66.33
CA VAL A 283 -27.01 -0.02 67.21
C VAL A 283 -27.60 1.39 67.09
N GLY A 284 -28.89 1.47 66.78
CA GLY A 284 -29.65 2.69 66.55
C GLY A 284 -30.42 2.65 65.24
N THR A 285 -31.07 3.76 64.90
CA THR A 285 -31.72 3.96 63.60
C THR A 285 -30.74 4.60 62.63
N TYR A 286 -30.81 4.22 61.36
CA TYR A 286 -30.22 4.94 60.24
C TYR A 286 -31.17 4.95 59.05
N GLU A 287 -31.00 5.97 58.21
CA GLU A 287 -31.86 6.34 57.09
C GLU A 287 -31.00 6.46 55.83
N ILE A 288 -31.48 5.94 54.71
CA ILE A 288 -30.82 6.01 53.41
C ILE A 288 -31.77 6.70 52.42
N ALA A 289 -31.32 7.79 51.81
CA ALA A 289 -32.12 8.47 50.79
C ALA A 289 -31.84 7.91 49.39
N SER A 290 -30.57 7.62 49.08
CA SER A 290 -30.18 7.09 47.76
C SER A 290 -28.88 6.30 47.81
N VAL A 291 -28.72 5.44 46.80
CA VAL A 291 -27.50 4.68 46.50
C VAL A 291 -27.15 4.91 45.04
N LYS A 292 -25.95 5.39 44.77
CA LYS A 292 -25.41 5.60 43.43
C LYS A 292 -24.11 4.81 43.28
N VAL A 293 -24.02 3.97 42.26
CA VAL A 293 -22.79 3.27 41.85
C VAL A 293 -22.29 3.91 40.56
N THR A 294 -21.01 4.25 40.53
CA THR A 294 -20.36 4.83 39.35
C THR A 294 -18.97 4.26 39.13
N HIS A 295 -18.42 4.40 37.93
CA HIS A 295 -17.00 4.23 37.65
C HIS A 295 -16.50 5.38 36.76
N GLU A 296 -15.19 5.44 36.58
CA GLU A 296 -14.56 6.41 35.68
C GLU A 296 -14.11 5.71 34.40
N GLU A 297 -14.50 6.25 33.25
CA GLU A 297 -14.00 5.83 31.93
C GLU A 297 -13.14 6.94 31.31
N ALA A 298 -12.12 6.58 30.53
CA ALA A 298 -11.33 7.56 29.79
C ALA A 298 -12.20 8.24 28.72
N LEU A 299 -12.02 9.55 28.51
CA LEU A 299 -12.68 10.23 27.39
C LEU A 299 -12.21 9.63 26.07
N ALA A 300 -13.14 9.08 25.30
CA ALA A 300 -12.93 8.66 23.92
C ALA A 300 -13.74 9.56 22.98
N VAL A 301 -13.21 9.84 21.80
CA VAL A 301 -13.98 10.49 20.75
C VAL A 301 -14.64 9.40 19.93
N THR A 302 -15.93 9.57 19.62
CA THR A 302 -16.59 8.71 18.65
C THR A 302 -16.36 9.22 17.23
N PHE A 303 -16.03 8.31 16.33
CA PHE A 303 -15.87 8.57 14.90
C PHE A 303 -16.55 7.46 14.10
N TRP A 304 -16.67 7.65 12.80
CA TRP A 304 -17.41 6.75 11.93
C TRP A 304 -16.46 6.14 10.92
N THR A 305 -16.34 4.82 10.96
CA THR A 305 -15.48 4.04 10.07
C THR A 305 -16.30 3.51 8.91
N PRO A 306 -15.97 3.84 7.64
CA PRO A 306 -16.66 3.29 6.49
C PRO A 306 -16.38 1.79 6.35
N LEU A 307 -17.39 1.02 5.92
CA LEU A 307 -17.31 -0.44 5.78
C LEU A 307 -17.50 -0.95 4.35
N ILE A 308 -17.74 -0.06 3.40
CA ILE A 308 -18.03 -0.37 2.00
C ILE A 308 -16.84 0.07 1.15
N SER A 309 -16.30 -0.83 0.33
CA SER A 309 -15.38 -0.49 -0.74
C SER A 309 -16.17 -0.07 -1.99
N ASN A 310 -15.53 0.73 -2.86
CA ASN A 310 -16.15 1.20 -4.12
C ASN A 310 -17.52 1.87 -3.92
N SER A 311 -17.59 2.80 -2.95
CA SER A 311 -18.85 3.44 -2.55
C SER A 311 -19.48 4.30 -3.65
N ASP A 312 -18.67 4.87 -4.54
CA ASP A 312 -19.06 5.67 -5.71
C ASP A 312 -19.29 4.84 -6.98
N LEU A 313 -19.01 3.53 -6.94
CA LEU A 313 -19.19 2.58 -8.04
C LEU A 313 -18.36 2.88 -9.31
N GLU A 314 -17.28 3.66 -9.17
CA GLU A 314 -16.37 3.97 -10.29
C GLU A 314 -15.25 2.94 -10.45
N GLY A 315 -15.04 2.07 -9.46
CA GLY A 315 -14.23 0.86 -9.53
C GLY A 315 -15.02 -0.38 -9.98
N ASP A 316 -14.32 -1.50 -10.16
CA ASP A 316 -14.91 -2.78 -10.59
C ASP A 316 -15.17 -3.75 -9.41
N ASP A 317 -14.82 -3.36 -8.18
CA ASP A 317 -15.10 -4.15 -6.97
C ASP A 317 -16.59 -4.12 -6.62
N LEU A 318 -17.21 -5.31 -6.60
CA LEU A 318 -18.62 -5.50 -6.26
C LEU A 318 -18.81 -6.44 -5.05
N SER A 319 -17.75 -6.65 -4.27
CA SER A 319 -17.73 -7.58 -3.14
C SER A 319 -18.80 -7.26 -2.07
N ASN A 320 -19.24 -6.00 -1.95
CA ASN A 320 -20.30 -5.58 -1.04
C ASN A 320 -21.73 -5.65 -1.62
N PHE A 321 -21.89 -5.92 -2.92
CA PHE A 321 -23.18 -5.69 -3.61
C PHE A 321 -23.72 -6.98 -4.25
N PHE A 322 -24.91 -7.41 -3.81
CA PHE A 322 -25.59 -8.59 -4.34
C PHE A 322 -27.02 -8.29 -4.72
N ALA A 323 -27.58 -9.08 -5.63
CA ALA A 323 -28.98 -8.98 -6.03
C ALA A 323 -29.63 -10.35 -6.22
N THR A 324 -30.92 -10.42 -5.90
CA THR A 324 -31.83 -11.45 -6.38
C THR A 324 -32.75 -10.78 -7.40
N GLU A 325 -32.74 -11.23 -8.64
CA GLU A 325 -33.58 -10.69 -9.72
C GLU A 325 -34.61 -11.73 -10.14
N ALA A 326 -35.90 -11.40 -9.96
CA ALA A 326 -37.00 -12.32 -10.25
C ALA A 326 -36.80 -13.75 -9.72
N THR A 327 -36.47 -13.88 -8.43
CA THR A 327 -36.20 -15.10 -7.65
C THR A 327 -34.88 -15.82 -7.98
N VAL A 328 -34.05 -15.27 -8.86
CA VAL A 328 -32.73 -15.81 -9.20
C VAL A 328 -31.65 -15.05 -8.43
N GLY A 329 -30.98 -15.72 -7.50
CA GLY A 329 -29.94 -15.14 -6.65
C GLY A 329 -30.05 -15.61 -5.19
N PRO A 330 -29.29 -15.00 -4.26
CA PRO A 330 -28.44 -13.82 -4.47
C PRO A 330 -27.19 -14.12 -5.30
N ASN A 331 -26.88 -13.28 -6.28
CA ASN A 331 -25.62 -13.26 -7.04
C ASN A 331 -24.96 -11.88 -6.87
N THR A 332 -23.69 -11.73 -7.24
CA THR A 332 -23.06 -10.41 -7.37
C THR A 332 -23.94 -9.49 -8.22
N ALA A 333 -24.17 -8.27 -7.74
CA ALA A 333 -25.06 -7.32 -8.40
C ALA A 333 -24.49 -6.87 -9.77
N THR A 334 -25.36 -6.39 -10.65
CA THR A 334 -24.93 -5.92 -11.97
C THR A 334 -24.48 -4.47 -11.88
N LEU A 335 -23.24 -4.18 -12.26
CA LEU A 335 -22.76 -2.81 -12.47
C LEU A 335 -23.19 -2.29 -13.84
N GLY A 336 -23.83 -1.13 -13.86
CA GLY A 336 -24.31 -0.46 -15.07
C GLY A 336 -23.18 0.10 -15.94
N ALA A 337 -23.52 0.45 -17.19
CA ALA A 337 -22.59 1.16 -18.07
C ALA A 337 -22.36 2.61 -17.62
N ALA A 338 -21.28 3.23 -18.06
CA ALA A 338 -21.04 4.66 -17.86
C ALA A 338 -22.23 5.51 -18.35
N GLY A 339 -22.57 6.54 -17.58
CA GLY A 339 -23.75 7.39 -17.72
C GLY A 339 -24.98 6.88 -16.97
N THR A 340 -24.87 5.77 -16.24
CA THR A 340 -25.97 5.28 -15.37
C THR A 340 -25.94 5.87 -13.97
N GLY A 341 -24.80 6.39 -13.54
CA GLY A 341 -24.59 7.02 -12.23
C GLY A 341 -25.45 8.26 -11.98
N ALA A 342 -25.52 8.66 -10.72
CA ALA A 342 -26.33 9.78 -10.23
C ALA A 342 -25.85 11.14 -10.73
N ASP A 343 -24.57 11.25 -11.08
CA ASP A 343 -23.97 12.41 -11.73
C ASP A 343 -24.26 12.50 -13.25
N GLY A 344 -24.78 11.42 -13.84
CA GLY A 344 -25.04 11.27 -15.27
C GLY A 344 -23.81 10.95 -16.13
N VAL A 345 -22.67 10.63 -15.51
CA VAL A 345 -21.40 10.28 -16.19
C VAL A 345 -20.89 8.93 -15.70
N GLY A 346 -20.93 8.70 -14.39
CA GLY A 346 -20.46 7.49 -13.71
C GLY A 346 -21.35 6.27 -13.91
N ARG A 347 -21.17 5.27 -13.05
CA ARG A 347 -21.88 3.98 -13.08
C ARG A 347 -22.82 3.85 -11.88
N ALA A 348 -23.70 2.85 -11.90
CA ALA A 348 -24.63 2.56 -10.82
C ALA A 348 -24.91 1.06 -10.77
N ILE A 349 -25.25 0.52 -9.59
CA ILE A 349 -25.80 -0.83 -9.49
C ILE A 349 -27.19 -0.85 -10.13
N VAL A 350 -27.44 -1.83 -10.98
CA VAL A 350 -28.72 -2.02 -11.68
C VAL A 350 -29.37 -3.32 -11.22
N VAL A 351 -30.63 -3.24 -10.78
CA VAL A 351 -31.43 -4.40 -10.35
C VAL A 351 -32.80 -4.39 -11.04
N GLN A 352 -33.18 -5.50 -11.65
CA GLN A 352 -34.39 -5.65 -12.45
C GLN A 352 -35.41 -6.56 -11.73
N SER A 353 -36.63 -6.06 -11.55
CA SER A 353 -37.74 -6.86 -11.05
C SER A 353 -38.58 -7.43 -12.20
N GLY A 354 -39.12 -8.63 -11.99
CA GLY A 354 -40.03 -9.28 -12.95
C GLY A 354 -41.49 -8.84 -12.82
N ASP A 355 -42.31 -9.23 -13.78
CA ASP A 355 -43.76 -9.03 -13.75
C ASP A 355 -44.46 -9.97 -12.76
N ALA A 356 -45.52 -9.46 -12.14
CA ALA A 356 -46.43 -10.16 -11.24
C ALA A 356 -45.70 -10.98 -10.15
N PRO A 357 -44.86 -10.33 -9.32
CA PRO A 357 -44.16 -11.03 -8.25
C PRO A 357 -45.14 -11.67 -7.26
N ALA A 358 -44.79 -12.86 -6.78
CA ALA A 358 -45.54 -13.57 -5.76
C ALA A 358 -45.28 -12.97 -4.37
N ASN A 359 -44.07 -12.46 -4.13
CA ASN A 359 -43.67 -11.88 -2.85
C ASN A 359 -42.87 -10.58 -3.04
N PRO A 360 -42.91 -9.66 -2.06
CA PRO A 360 -42.10 -8.43 -2.06
C PRO A 360 -40.58 -8.64 -2.19
N TRP A 361 -40.09 -9.80 -1.73
CA TRP A 361 -38.68 -10.21 -1.76
C TRP A 361 -38.32 -11.09 -2.97
N ASP A 362 -39.23 -11.27 -3.94
CA ASP A 362 -38.88 -11.97 -5.19
C ASP A 362 -37.82 -11.18 -5.99
N THR A 363 -37.61 -9.90 -5.68
CA THR A 363 -36.46 -9.13 -6.12
C THR A 363 -35.90 -8.36 -4.93
N GLN A 364 -34.60 -8.50 -4.69
CA GLN A 364 -33.91 -7.86 -3.57
C GLN A 364 -32.56 -7.32 -4.02
N PHE A 365 -32.20 -6.16 -3.49
CA PHE A 365 -30.83 -5.64 -3.50
C PHE A 365 -30.23 -5.80 -2.10
N PHE A 366 -28.98 -6.23 -2.02
CA PHE A 366 -28.26 -6.46 -0.77
C PHE A 366 -26.97 -5.64 -0.75
N VAL A 367 -26.76 -4.94 0.35
CA VAL A 367 -25.48 -4.34 0.71
C VAL A 367 -24.94 -5.14 1.90
N THR A 368 -23.74 -5.69 1.79
CA THR A 368 -23.11 -6.54 2.82
C THR A 368 -21.74 -6.02 3.22
N VAL A 369 -21.35 -6.19 4.47
CA VAL A 369 -20.07 -5.75 5.02
C VAL A 369 -19.39 -6.88 5.80
N ASP A 370 -18.06 -6.83 5.93
CA ASP A 370 -17.29 -7.78 6.77
C ASP A 370 -17.29 -7.38 8.26
N LYS A 371 -18.49 -7.07 8.78
CA LYS A 371 -18.73 -6.83 10.20
C LYS A 371 -20.05 -7.47 10.59
N THR A 372 -20.00 -8.28 11.64
CA THR A 372 -21.22 -8.73 12.34
C THR A 372 -21.55 -7.73 13.43
N PHE A 373 -22.75 -7.15 13.38
CA PHE A 373 -23.18 -6.15 14.35
C PHE A 373 -23.84 -6.77 15.59
N GLU A 374 -23.55 -6.21 16.75
CA GLU A 374 -24.14 -6.59 18.04
C GLU A 374 -25.25 -5.62 18.48
N GLU A 375 -26.09 -6.02 19.45
CA GLU A 375 -27.07 -5.11 20.03
C GLU A 375 -26.38 -3.90 20.67
N GLY A 376 -26.80 -2.70 20.30
CA GLY A 376 -26.22 -1.44 20.75
C GLY A 376 -25.23 -0.80 19.77
N ASP A 377 -24.67 -1.56 18.82
CA ASP A 377 -23.78 -1.02 17.80
C ASP A 377 -24.49 0.10 17.02
N ARG A 378 -23.79 1.20 16.76
CA ARG A 378 -24.33 2.35 16.02
C ARG A 378 -23.78 2.38 14.61
N LEU A 379 -24.64 2.75 13.66
CA LEU A 379 -24.29 2.84 12.24
C LEU A 379 -24.88 4.08 11.57
N ARG A 380 -24.24 4.49 10.48
CA ARG A 380 -24.82 5.37 9.46
C ARG A 380 -24.91 4.62 8.15
N PHE A 381 -25.97 4.87 7.40
CA PHE A 381 -26.15 4.30 6.08
C PHE A 381 -26.73 5.37 5.14
N SER A 382 -26.14 5.51 3.96
CA SER A 382 -26.67 6.37 2.90
C SER A 382 -26.61 5.68 1.55
N MET A 383 -27.53 6.05 0.67
CA MET A 383 -27.47 5.68 -0.75
C MET A 383 -28.24 6.68 -1.59
N LYS A 384 -27.77 6.93 -2.81
CA LYS A 384 -28.58 7.48 -3.88
C LYS A 384 -29.34 6.36 -4.58
N TYR A 385 -30.59 6.62 -4.95
CA TYR A 385 -31.45 5.62 -5.56
C TYR A 385 -32.51 6.23 -6.50
N ARG A 386 -32.85 5.50 -7.57
CA ARG A 386 -33.99 5.80 -8.47
C ARG A 386 -34.54 4.53 -9.11
N ALA A 387 -35.69 4.63 -9.78
CA ALA A 387 -36.24 3.54 -10.59
C ALA A 387 -36.94 4.06 -11.84
N GLU A 388 -37.09 3.24 -12.88
CA GLU A 388 -37.81 3.63 -14.11
C GLU A 388 -39.31 3.88 -13.87
N LEU A 389 -39.90 3.20 -12.88
CA LEU A 389 -41.26 3.42 -12.42
C LEU A 389 -41.28 3.73 -10.91
N PRO A 390 -42.12 4.68 -10.43
CA PRO A 390 -42.29 4.90 -9.01
C PRO A 390 -42.77 3.64 -8.28
N ALA A 391 -42.08 3.27 -7.21
CA ALA A 391 -42.36 2.06 -6.44
C ALA A 391 -42.00 2.26 -4.96
N ASN A 392 -42.62 1.49 -4.08
CA ASN A 392 -42.21 1.43 -2.68
C ASN A 392 -41.20 0.31 -2.47
N SER A 393 -40.43 0.41 -1.40
CA SER A 393 -39.56 -0.66 -0.94
C SER A 393 -39.62 -0.83 0.57
N GLU A 394 -39.06 -1.94 1.04
CA GLU A 394 -38.92 -2.25 2.46
C GLU A 394 -37.49 -2.71 2.71
N SER A 395 -36.81 -2.15 3.72
CA SER A 395 -35.52 -2.69 4.12
C SER A 395 -35.66 -3.82 5.13
N GLN A 396 -34.67 -4.70 5.19
CA GLN A 396 -34.58 -5.83 6.12
C GLN A 396 -33.14 -5.99 6.62
N ALA A 397 -32.99 -6.52 7.83
CA ALA A 397 -31.71 -6.91 8.40
C ALA A 397 -31.47 -8.39 8.09
N HIS A 398 -30.27 -8.70 7.63
CA HIS A 398 -29.87 -10.03 7.18
C HIS A 398 -28.48 -10.39 7.74
N ASN A 399 -28.23 -11.68 8.00
CA ASN A 399 -26.92 -12.19 8.45
C ASN A 399 -26.04 -12.77 7.33
N ASN A 400 -26.53 -12.69 6.10
CA ASN A 400 -25.86 -12.86 4.80
C ASN A 400 -26.89 -12.45 3.72
N PRO A 401 -26.51 -12.20 2.45
CA PRO A 401 -27.48 -12.04 1.37
C PRO A 401 -28.52 -13.18 1.35
N GLY A 402 -29.81 -12.84 1.46
CA GLY A 402 -30.93 -13.81 1.60
C GLY A 402 -31.17 -14.42 2.99
N GLY A 403 -30.26 -14.25 3.95
CA GLY A 403 -30.38 -14.71 5.34
C GLY A 403 -31.19 -13.77 6.25
N TYR A 404 -32.51 -13.76 6.09
CA TYR A 404 -33.41 -12.85 6.82
C TYR A 404 -33.32 -12.98 8.37
N LEU A 405 -33.22 -11.83 9.05
CA LEU A 405 -33.31 -11.72 10.51
C LEU A 405 -34.52 -10.90 10.97
N HIS A 406 -34.63 -9.66 10.47
CA HIS A 406 -35.63 -8.71 10.96
C HIS A 406 -36.16 -7.80 9.85
N TRP A 407 -37.41 -7.39 9.98
CA TRP A 407 -38.04 -6.41 9.10
C TRP A 407 -37.61 -5.00 9.49
N SER A 408 -37.54 -4.07 8.53
CA SER A 408 -37.19 -2.66 8.73
C SER A 408 -35.81 -2.44 9.37
N MET A 409 -34.77 -2.39 8.55
CA MET A 409 -33.42 -2.09 9.02
C MET A 409 -33.11 -0.59 8.97
N VAL A 410 -33.18 -0.01 7.78
CA VAL A 410 -32.89 1.41 7.52
C VAL A 410 -34.13 2.19 7.08
N GLY A 411 -35.34 1.66 7.30
CA GLY A 411 -36.60 2.25 6.84
C GLY A 411 -37.02 1.80 5.44
N SER A 412 -37.90 2.55 4.79
CA SER A 412 -38.57 2.15 3.54
C SER A 412 -38.44 3.26 2.48
N PRO A 413 -37.36 3.28 1.68
CA PRO A 413 -37.22 4.28 0.63
C PRO A 413 -38.31 4.14 -0.43
N SER A 414 -38.92 5.26 -0.83
CA SER A 414 -39.89 5.30 -1.94
C SER A 414 -39.17 5.77 -3.20
N PHE A 415 -39.14 4.92 -4.22
CA PHE A 415 -38.47 5.15 -5.49
C PHE A 415 -39.26 6.12 -6.37
N THR A 416 -38.52 6.97 -7.08
CA THR A 416 -39.03 7.85 -8.14
C THR A 416 -38.19 7.72 -9.40
N THR A 417 -38.65 8.31 -10.49
CA THR A 417 -37.87 8.40 -11.75
C THR A 417 -36.64 9.30 -11.64
N GLU A 418 -36.65 10.21 -10.68
CA GLU A 418 -35.52 11.06 -10.34
C GLU A 418 -34.68 10.42 -9.24
N TRP A 419 -33.37 10.70 -9.25
CA TRP A 419 -32.47 10.37 -8.15
C TRP A 419 -32.94 11.00 -6.83
N LYS A 420 -32.95 10.16 -5.79
CA LYS A 420 -33.21 10.51 -4.40
C LYS A 420 -32.07 10.01 -3.54
N GLU A 421 -32.00 10.53 -2.33
CA GLU A 421 -31.01 10.14 -1.34
C GLU A 421 -31.74 9.61 -0.11
N HIS A 422 -31.28 8.47 0.38
CA HIS A 422 -31.76 7.86 1.61
C HIS A 422 -30.65 7.97 2.65
N ASN A 423 -31.00 8.38 3.86
CA ASN A 423 -30.06 8.55 4.98
C ASN A 423 -30.64 7.92 6.25
N PHE A 424 -29.82 7.15 6.95
CA PHE A 424 -30.16 6.51 8.21
C PHE A 424 -29.02 6.64 9.21
N THR A 425 -29.38 6.86 10.47
CA THR A 425 -28.47 6.78 11.61
C THR A 425 -29.23 6.16 12.78
N GLY A 426 -28.69 5.11 13.37
CA GLY A 426 -29.39 4.38 14.43
C GLY A 426 -28.51 3.37 15.15
N ALA A 427 -29.09 2.71 16.14
CA ALA A 427 -28.47 1.62 16.88
C ALA A 427 -29.14 0.28 16.53
N ILE A 428 -28.37 -0.80 16.52
CA ILE A 428 -28.84 -2.17 16.35
C ILE A 428 -29.61 -2.59 17.60
N ASN A 429 -30.81 -3.14 17.41
CA ASN A 429 -31.60 -3.70 18.50
C ASN A 429 -31.42 -5.22 18.61
N ALA A 430 -31.89 -5.81 19.73
CA ALA A 430 -31.82 -7.25 19.99
C ALA A 430 -32.33 -8.16 18.85
N SER A 431 -33.32 -7.71 18.06
CA SER A 431 -33.87 -8.51 16.95
C SER A 431 -33.04 -8.40 15.66
N GLN A 432 -32.17 -7.40 15.56
CA GLN A 432 -31.27 -7.16 14.43
C GLN A 432 -29.86 -7.69 14.69
N ALA A 433 -29.49 -7.94 15.95
CA ALA A 433 -28.17 -8.44 16.32
C ALA A 433 -27.78 -9.72 15.55
N GLY A 434 -26.51 -9.78 15.14
CA GLY A 434 -25.97 -10.81 14.24
C GLY A 434 -26.12 -10.49 12.76
N MET A 435 -26.62 -9.30 12.40
CA MET A 435 -26.68 -8.88 11.00
C MET A 435 -25.32 -8.43 10.47
N ASN A 436 -25.14 -8.56 9.16
CA ASN A 436 -24.03 -8.01 8.37
C ASN A 436 -24.49 -7.49 7.00
N THR A 437 -25.80 -7.59 6.70
CA THR A 437 -26.37 -7.29 5.38
C THR A 437 -27.65 -6.48 5.54
N ILE A 438 -27.78 -5.38 4.78
CA ILE A 438 -29.06 -4.66 4.57
C ILE A 438 -29.65 -5.15 3.25
N ALA A 439 -30.88 -5.66 3.28
CA ALA A 439 -31.63 -6.02 2.10
C ALA A 439 -32.72 -4.99 1.81
N PHE A 440 -32.98 -4.69 0.53
CA PHE A 440 -34.10 -3.90 0.06
C PHE A 440 -35.03 -4.76 -0.79
N ASN A 441 -36.29 -4.90 -0.37
CA ASN A 441 -37.33 -5.57 -1.14
C ASN A 441 -37.83 -4.64 -2.26
N LEU A 442 -37.70 -5.09 -3.51
CA LEU A 442 -37.98 -4.27 -4.70
C LEU A 442 -39.18 -4.77 -5.51
N ALA A 443 -39.76 -5.92 -5.15
CA ALA A 443 -40.86 -6.55 -5.89
C ALA A 443 -42.26 -6.17 -5.33
N LEU A 444 -42.45 -4.92 -4.91
CA LEU A 444 -43.74 -4.41 -4.43
C LEU A 444 -44.64 -3.89 -5.56
N LEU A 445 -44.06 -3.60 -6.73
CA LEU A 445 -44.79 -3.20 -7.92
C LEU A 445 -45.22 -4.44 -8.73
N PRO A 446 -46.49 -4.53 -9.19
CA PRO A 446 -46.93 -5.65 -10.04
C PRO A 446 -46.26 -5.69 -11.41
N GLU A 447 -45.89 -4.55 -11.97
CA GLU A 447 -45.15 -4.43 -13.23
C GLU A 447 -43.64 -4.59 -13.01
N ALA A 448 -42.96 -5.17 -14.00
CA ALA A 448 -41.50 -5.17 -14.06
C ALA A 448 -40.93 -3.74 -13.98
N ASN A 449 -39.81 -3.58 -13.29
CA ASN A 449 -39.16 -2.29 -13.06
C ASN A 449 -37.64 -2.46 -13.07
N THR A 450 -36.92 -1.34 -13.21
CA THR A 450 -35.46 -1.30 -13.11
C THR A 450 -35.08 -0.26 -12.06
N TYR A 451 -34.27 -0.68 -11.11
CA TYR A 451 -33.82 0.08 -9.96
C TYR A 451 -32.32 0.38 -10.11
N TYR A 452 -31.93 1.58 -9.70
CA TYR A 452 -30.55 2.06 -9.75
C TYR A 452 -30.14 2.52 -8.36
N PHE A 453 -28.91 2.19 -7.98
CA PHE A 453 -28.29 2.56 -6.70
C PHE A 453 -26.89 3.07 -6.93
N ASP A 454 -26.52 4.13 -6.20
CA ASP A 454 -25.25 4.82 -6.35
C ASP A 454 -24.87 5.50 -5.02
N ASP A 455 -23.61 5.91 -4.85
CA ASP A 455 -23.05 6.56 -3.65
C ASP A 455 -23.48 5.85 -2.34
N ILE A 456 -23.18 4.56 -2.25
CA ILE A 456 -23.61 3.68 -1.15
C ILE A 456 -22.56 3.71 -0.04
N SER A 457 -22.94 4.24 1.12
CA SER A 457 -22.08 4.26 2.32
C SER A 457 -22.77 3.51 3.47
N TRP A 458 -21.95 2.76 4.21
CA TRP A 458 -22.32 2.16 5.48
C TRP A 458 -21.15 2.33 6.44
N ASP A 459 -21.36 3.11 7.50
CA ASP A 459 -20.35 3.38 8.52
C ASP A 459 -20.72 2.74 9.86
N PHE A 460 -19.71 2.37 10.65
CA PHE A 460 -19.83 1.94 12.04
C PHE A 460 -19.27 3.01 12.98
N GLU A 461 -19.96 3.28 14.10
CA GLU A 461 -19.45 4.18 15.13
C GLU A 461 -18.41 3.45 15.99
N GLU A 462 -17.18 3.95 15.97
CA GLU A 462 -16.09 3.50 16.83
C GLU A 462 -15.75 4.59 17.84
N SER A 463 -15.03 4.21 18.89
CA SER A 463 -14.50 5.13 19.90
C SER A 463 -13.01 4.88 20.09
N GLY A 464 -12.21 5.94 20.06
CA GLY A 464 -10.76 5.83 20.21
C GLY A 464 -10.09 7.14 20.64
N THR A 465 -8.77 7.09 20.74
CA THR A 465 -7.91 8.24 21.07
C THR A 465 -7.28 8.90 19.84
N SER A 466 -7.47 8.31 18.66
CA SER A 466 -7.07 8.81 17.34
C SER A 466 -8.24 8.63 16.36
N ILE A 467 -8.24 9.39 15.26
CA ILE A 467 -9.22 9.24 14.18
C ILE A 467 -8.47 8.71 12.95
N PRO A 468 -8.81 7.52 12.45
CA PRO A 468 -8.27 7.04 11.18
C PRO A 468 -8.55 8.04 10.06
N LEU A 469 -7.55 8.29 9.21
CA LEU A 469 -7.78 9.00 7.95
C LEU A 469 -8.69 8.15 7.06
N THR A 470 -9.66 8.79 6.41
CA THR A 470 -10.46 8.12 5.38
C THR A 470 -9.60 7.82 4.16
N ASP A 471 -10.01 6.87 3.31
CA ASP A 471 -9.27 6.54 2.09
C ASP A 471 -9.13 7.75 1.15
N GLU A 472 -10.15 8.61 1.08
CA GLU A 472 -10.09 9.89 0.35
C GLU A 472 -9.02 10.82 0.93
N GLU A 473 -8.95 10.97 2.27
CA GLU A 473 -7.94 11.82 2.91
C GLU A 473 -6.52 11.27 2.73
N LYS A 474 -6.35 9.94 2.73
CA LYS A 474 -5.07 9.28 2.42
C LYS A 474 -4.69 9.51 0.97
N ALA A 475 -5.61 9.30 0.04
CA ALA A 475 -5.38 9.50 -1.39
C ALA A 475 -5.00 10.95 -1.72
N ASP A 476 -5.69 11.92 -1.13
CA ASP A 476 -5.36 13.35 -1.25
C ASP A 476 -3.95 13.66 -0.73
N THR A 477 -3.62 13.14 0.45
CA THR A 477 -2.32 13.36 1.10
C THR A 477 -1.17 12.74 0.31
N LEU A 478 -1.35 11.51 -0.18
CA LEU A 478 -0.37 10.81 -1.02
C LEU A 478 -0.20 11.48 -2.38
N THR A 479 -1.29 11.96 -2.98
CA THR A 479 -1.25 12.71 -4.24
C THR A 479 -0.49 14.02 -4.07
N TRP A 480 -0.69 14.72 -2.95
CA TRP A 480 0.07 15.93 -2.61
C TRP A 480 1.57 15.64 -2.43
N ALA A 481 1.93 14.56 -1.73
CA ALA A 481 3.33 14.16 -1.54
C ALA A 481 3.99 13.79 -2.89
N MET A 482 3.27 13.04 -3.73
CA MET A 482 3.69 12.68 -5.08
C MET A 482 3.91 13.93 -5.95
N GLU A 483 3.01 14.92 -5.89
CA GLU A 483 3.16 16.18 -6.62
C GLU A 483 4.43 16.94 -6.19
N ASN A 484 4.68 17.08 -4.88
CA ASN A 484 5.89 17.77 -4.41
C ASN A 484 7.17 17.09 -4.89
N TRP A 485 7.19 15.74 -4.86
CA TRP A 485 8.31 14.95 -5.35
C TRP A 485 8.54 15.17 -6.86
N ILE A 486 7.50 14.98 -7.67
CA ILE A 486 7.59 15.10 -9.13
C ILE A 486 7.95 16.53 -9.53
N ALA A 487 7.31 17.54 -8.92
CA ALA A 487 7.61 18.94 -9.19
C ALA A 487 9.05 19.30 -8.82
N GLY A 488 9.52 18.85 -7.65
CA GLY A 488 10.91 19.07 -7.21
C GLY A 488 11.93 18.40 -8.13
N MET A 489 11.64 17.19 -8.64
CA MET A 489 12.49 16.51 -9.61
C MET A 489 12.58 17.26 -10.94
N PHE A 490 11.45 17.77 -11.46
CA PHE A 490 11.47 18.59 -12.68
C PHE A 490 12.17 19.93 -12.49
N GLU A 491 12.04 20.57 -11.32
CA GLU A 491 12.80 21.77 -10.97
C GLU A 491 14.31 21.48 -10.91
N ALA A 492 14.71 20.39 -10.24
CA ALA A 492 16.10 19.99 -10.10
C ALA A 492 16.78 19.63 -11.42
N THR A 493 16.01 19.14 -12.39
CA THR A 493 16.51 18.81 -13.73
C THR A 493 16.48 20.00 -14.70
N ASP A 494 15.83 21.11 -14.32
CA ASP A 494 15.79 22.37 -15.08
C ASP A 494 15.44 22.13 -16.57
N GLY A 495 14.45 21.26 -16.80
CA GLY A 495 13.96 20.87 -18.12
C GLY A 495 14.95 20.12 -19.02
N TYR A 496 16.12 19.71 -18.51
CA TYR A 496 17.13 18.98 -19.29
C TYR A 496 16.75 17.52 -19.55
N VAL A 497 16.04 16.90 -18.60
CA VAL A 497 15.60 15.51 -18.70
C VAL A 497 14.21 15.49 -19.34
N ILE A 498 14.16 15.06 -20.60
CA ILE A 498 12.93 15.06 -21.43
C ILE A 498 12.37 13.65 -21.68
N GLU A 499 12.90 12.64 -21.00
CA GLU A 499 12.52 11.24 -21.17
C GLU A 499 12.52 10.56 -19.80
N TRP A 500 11.41 9.92 -19.45
CA TRP A 500 11.19 9.39 -18.11
C TRP A 500 10.46 8.06 -18.15
N ASP A 501 10.90 7.15 -17.29
CA ASP A 501 10.00 6.16 -16.71
C ASP A 501 9.07 6.92 -15.75
N VAL A 502 7.81 7.06 -16.13
CA VAL A 502 6.79 7.70 -15.28
C VAL A 502 6.33 6.76 -14.18
N VAL A 503 6.21 5.47 -14.51
CA VAL A 503 5.89 4.39 -13.57
C VAL A 503 6.79 3.21 -13.90
N ASN A 504 7.43 2.67 -12.87
CA ASN A 504 8.25 1.46 -12.96
C ASN A 504 7.51 0.29 -12.29
N GLU A 505 7.52 -0.88 -12.94
CA GLU A 505 7.12 -2.18 -12.39
C GLU A 505 5.72 -2.18 -11.75
N ALA A 506 4.73 -1.78 -12.54
CA ALA A 506 3.34 -1.72 -12.08
C ALA A 506 2.69 -3.10 -12.01
N ILE A 507 3.17 -4.10 -12.77
CA ILE A 507 2.49 -5.39 -12.96
C ILE A 507 3.06 -6.46 -12.01
N ALA A 508 2.19 -7.11 -11.23
CA ALA A 508 2.56 -8.10 -10.20
C ALA A 508 3.05 -9.44 -10.76
N GLY A 509 2.64 -9.80 -11.99
CA GLY A 509 3.01 -11.09 -12.60
C GLY A 509 2.09 -12.26 -12.25
N GLN A 510 0.90 -12.00 -11.71
CA GLN A 510 -0.10 -13.01 -11.37
C GLN A 510 -1.52 -12.48 -11.61
N ASP A 511 -2.42 -13.38 -12.01
CA ASP A 511 -3.86 -13.14 -12.23
C ASP A 511 -4.61 -13.83 -11.08
N THR A 512 -5.18 -13.02 -10.18
CA THR A 512 -5.86 -13.47 -8.97
C THR A 512 -7.37 -13.27 -8.99
N ASP A 513 -7.86 -12.38 -9.86
CA ASP A 513 -9.30 -12.13 -10.06
C ASP A 513 -9.90 -12.96 -11.21
N GLY A 514 -9.06 -13.59 -12.04
CA GLY A 514 -9.45 -14.46 -13.14
C GLY A 514 -9.91 -13.71 -14.38
N ASP A 515 -9.58 -12.43 -14.52
CA ASP A 515 -9.96 -11.60 -15.67
C ASP A 515 -9.13 -11.88 -16.94
N GLY A 516 -8.05 -12.66 -16.79
CA GLY A 516 -7.15 -13.05 -17.86
C GLY A 516 -5.97 -12.11 -18.09
N PHE A 517 -5.72 -11.17 -17.17
CA PHE A 517 -4.56 -10.29 -17.14
C PHE A 517 -3.91 -10.32 -15.75
N TYR A 518 -2.61 -10.03 -15.69
CA TYR A 518 -1.92 -9.91 -14.42
C TYR A 518 -2.32 -8.61 -13.69
N ASN A 519 -2.59 -8.75 -12.39
CA ASN A 519 -2.94 -7.66 -11.49
C ASN A 519 -1.80 -6.64 -11.34
N LEU A 520 -2.17 -5.46 -10.84
CA LEU A 520 -1.23 -4.44 -10.40
C LEU A 520 -0.53 -4.85 -9.09
N GLN A 521 0.64 -4.29 -8.83
CA GLN A 521 1.41 -4.56 -7.63
C GLN A 521 0.65 -4.14 -6.35
N SER A 522 0.48 -5.08 -5.41
CA SER A 522 -0.21 -4.88 -4.14
C SER A 522 0.55 -5.50 -2.98
N ALA A 523 0.43 -4.92 -1.77
CA ALA A 523 0.91 -5.53 -0.54
C ALA A 523 0.25 -6.90 -0.28
N THR A 524 -0.97 -7.12 -0.80
CA THR A 524 -1.73 -8.38 -0.64
C THR A 524 -1.20 -9.52 -1.51
N LEU A 525 -0.37 -9.21 -2.50
CA LEU A 525 0.12 -10.15 -3.52
C LEU A 525 1.56 -10.62 -3.26
N VAL A 526 2.20 -10.10 -2.22
CA VAL A 526 3.61 -10.34 -1.88
C VAL A 526 3.76 -10.92 -0.48
N SER A 527 5.00 -11.25 -0.08
CA SER A 527 5.28 -11.67 1.30
C SER A 527 5.13 -10.51 2.30
N GLU A 528 4.88 -10.81 3.58
CA GLU A 528 4.80 -9.79 4.64
C GLU A 528 6.07 -8.90 4.71
N ASP A 529 7.25 -9.49 4.50
CA ASP A 529 8.53 -8.77 4.50
C ASP A 529 8.64 -7.79 3.31
N GLU A 530 8.15 -8.20 2.13
CA GLU A 530 8.10 -7.33 0.94
C GLU A 530 7.04 -6.24 1.09
N ALA A 531 5.86 -6.57 1.65
CA ALA A 531 4.80 -5.63 1.98
C ALA A 531 5.31 -4.52 2.93
N ALA A 532 6.12 -4.89 3.93
CA ALA A 532 6.69 -3.92 4.88
C ALA A 532 7.82 -3.07 4.28
N SER A 533 8.54 -3.59 3.29
CA SER A 533 9.74 -2.95 2.71
C SER A 533 9.45 -2.05 1.50
N ASN A 534 8.25 -2.13 0.94
CA ASN A 534 7.81 -1.38 -0.24
C ASN A 534 6.54 -0.58 0.05
N PHE A 535 6.15 0.31 -0.86
CA PHE A 535 4.93 1.10 -0.75
C PHE A 535 4.08 0.93 -2.01
N TYR A 536 2.91 0.32 -1.87
CA TYR A 536 2.06 -0.08 -2.99
C TYR A 536 1.00 0.98 -3.28
N TRP A 537 1.30 1.89 -4.20
CA TRP A 537 0.46 3.05 -4.50
C TRP A 537 -1.00 2.71 -4.85
N GLN A 538 -1.23 1.63 -5.58
CA GLN A 538 -2.58 1.24 -5.99
C GLN A 538 -3.46 0.79 -4.81
N ASP A 539 -2.87 0.32 -3.70
CA ASP A 539 -3.62 -0.04 -2.49
C ASP A 539 -4.28 1.17 -1.82
N HIS A 540 -3.84 2.39 -2.18
CA HIS A 540 -4.39 3.65 -1.66
C HIS A 540 -5.04 4.53 -2.72
N LEU A 541 -4.63 4.39 -3.99
CA LEU A 541 -5.05 5.26 -5.10
C LEU A 541 -5.90 4.53 -6.16
N GLY A 542 -6.10 3.22 -6.00
CA GLY A 542 -6.83 2.38 -6.93
C GLY A 542 -6.11 2.11 -8.26
N ASP A 543 -6.79 1.38 -9.14
CA ASP A 543 -6.26 0.89 -10.41
C ASP A 543 -5.76 1.99 -11.36
N ASP A 544 -6.34 3.19 -11.27
CA ASP A 544 -6.05 4.31 -12.16
C ASP A 544 -4.91 5.21 -11.64
N PHE A 545 -4.20 4.80 -10.58
CA PHE A 545 -3.13 5.59 -9.96
C PHE A 545 -2.06 6.08 -10.95
N VAL A 546 -1.80 5.35 -12.05
CA VAL A 546 -0.83 5.74 -13.09
C VAL A 546 -1.21 7.02 -13.82
N ARG A 547 -2.49 7.39 -13.87
CA ARG A 547 -2.93 8.67 -14.45
C ARG A 547 -2.39 9.87 -13.68
N ILE A 548 -2.21 9.73 -12.36
CA ILE A 548 -1.74 10.80 -11.46
C ILE A 548 -0.31 11.26 -11.80
N PRO A 549 0.74 10.39 -11.77
CA PRO A 549 2.09 10.80 -12.10
C PRO A 549 2.23 11.22 -13.57
N VAL A 550 1.43 10.66 -14.49
CA VAL A 550 1.38 11.12 -15.89
C VAL A 550 0.90 12.57 -15.95
N ALA A 551 -0.24 12.89 -15.32
CA ALA A 551 -0.79 14.24 -15.30
C ALA A 551 0.17 15.24 -14.61
N LEU A 552 0.77 14.85 -13.49
CA LEU A 552 1.75 15.66 -12.76
C LEU A 552 3.02 15.89 -13.59
N ALA A 553 3.52 14.87 -14.27
CA ALA A 553 4.64 15.03 -15.18
C ALA A 553 4.32 16.02 -16.29
N ARG A 554 3.18 15.86 -16.99
CA ARG A 554 2.74 16.82 -18.02
C ARG A 554 2.53 18.25 -17.50
N LYS A 555 2.15 18.40 -16.22
CA LYS A 555 1.94 19.70 -15.57
C LYS A 555 3.26 20.43 -15.29
N HIS A 556 4.28 19.71 -14.81
CA HIS A 556 5.51 20.31 -14.28
C HIS A 556 6.72 20.19 -15.21
N GLY A 557 6.76 19.15 -16.04
CA GLY A 557 7.89 18.90 -16.93
C GLY A 557 7.75 19.58 -18.31
N PRO A 558 8.75 19.38 -19.18
CA PRO A 558 8.82 20.03 -20.48
C PRO A 558 7.77 19.49 -21.47
N ALA A 559 7.26 20.37 -22.35
CA ALA A 559 6.11 20.07 -23.21
C ALA A 559 6.32 18.90 -24.21
N ASP A 560 7.56 18.66 -24.62
CA ASP A 560 7.94 17.62 -25.59
C ASP A 560 8.46 16.33 -24.95
N MET A 561 8.34 16.20 -23.62
CA MET A 561 8.86 15.03 -22.91
C MET A 561 8.19 13.72 -23.33
N LYS A 562 8.92 12.62 -23.16
CA LYS A 562 8.45 11.26 -23.39
C LYS A 562 8.29 10.49 -22.09
N LEU A 563 7.09 9.94 -21.88
CA LEU A 563 6.76 9.16 -20.70
C LEU A 563 6.60 7.69 -21.08
N PHE A 564 7.36 6.85 -20.40
CA PHE A 564 7.37 5.41 -20.56
C PHE A 564 6.81 4.74 -19.30
N VAL A 565 6.05 3.68 -19.47
CA VAL A 565 5.86 2.69 -18.40
C VAL A 565 6.89 1.59 -18.62
N ASN A 566 7.69 1.30 -17.60
CA ASN A 566 8.83 0.40 -17.65
C ASN A 566 8.59 -0.83 -16.77
N ASP A 567 8.95 -2.02 -17.24
CA ASP A 567 8.79 -3.25 -16.45
C ASP A 567 9.81 -4.33 -16.87
N TYR A 568 10.03 -5.31 -15.99
CA TYR A 568 10.87 -6.49 -16.23
C TYR A 568 10.05 -7.74 -16.54
N ASN A 569 10.72 -8.77 -17.05
CA ASN A 569 10.11 -10.03 -17.50
C ASN A 569 9.06 -9.80 -18.60
N LEU A 570 9.23 -8.80 -19.45
CA LEU A 570 8.34 -8.63 -20.61
C LEU A 570 8.71 -9.61 -21.73
N GLU A 571 9.96 -10.08 -21.71
CA GLU A 571 10.57 -11.09 -22.58
C GLU A 571 10.36 -12.54 -22.12
N SER A 572 9.59 -12.74 -21.05
CA SER A 572 9.43 -14.05 -20.40
C SER A 572 8.82 -15.12 -21.32
N ASP A 573 9.37 -16.33 -21.23
CA ASP A 573 8.92 -17.50 -21.97
C ASP A 573 7.98 -18.41 -21.17
N TRP A 574 8.12 -18.44 -19.84
CA TRP A 574 7.31 -19.31 -18.97
C TRP A 574 5.83 -18.92 -18.94
N ASP A 575 5.51 -17.67 -19.26
CA ASP A 575 4.15 -17.13 -19.33
C ASP A 575 3.75 -16.75 -20.76
N ASP A 576 4.54 -17.09 -21.79
CA ASP A 576 4.26 -16.69 -23.17
C ASP A 576 4.10 -15.15 -23.34
N ASN A 577 4.98 -14.36 -22.72
CA ASN A 577 4.93 -12.89 -22.63
C ASN A 577 3.63 -12.35 -22.01
N HIS A 578 2.96 -13.10 -21.13
CA HIS A 578 1.67 -12.68 -20.56
C HIS A 578 1.79 -11.41 -19.72
N LYS A 579 2.91 -11.20 -19.03
CA LYS A 579 3.17 -9.93 -18.34
C LYS A 579 3.16 -8.72 -19.28
N LEU A 580 3.75 -8.83 -20.47
CA LEU A 580 3.67 -7.77 -21.49
C LEU A 580 2.24 -7.57 -22.01
N LYS A 581 1.52 -8.66 -22.29
CA LYS A 581 0.12 -8.55 -22.74
C LYS A 581 -0.74 -7.83 -21.70
N SER A 582 -0.49 -8.10 -20.42
CA SER A 582 -1.15 -7.44 -19.29
C SER A 582 -0.76 -5.97 -19.19
N LEU A 583 0.52 -5.63 -19.33
CA LEU A 583 0.98 -4.24 -19.36
C LEU A 583 0.32 -3.45 -20.50
N ILE A 584 0.20 -4.04 -21.70
CA ILE A 584 -0.50 -3.42 -22.83
C ILE A 584 -1.97 -3.18 -22.49
N HIS A 585 -2.64 -4.15 -21.88
CA HIS A 585 -4.03 -4.01 -21.43
C HIS A 585 -4.20 -2.86 -20.41
N TRP A 586 -3.33 -2.78 -19.41
CA TRP A 586 -3.38 -1.71 -18.41
C TRP A 586 -3.11 -0.33 -19.01
N ILE A 587 -2.17 -0.22 -19.96
CA ILE A 587 -1.94 1.03 -20.68
C ILE A 587 -3.19 1.46 -21.47
N GLU A 588 -3.86 0.52 -22.14
CA GLU A 588 -5.13 0.80 -22.84
C GLU A 588 -6.22 1.30 -21.86
N ARG A 589 -6.31 0.72 -20.66
CA ARG A 589 -7.24 1.17 -19.61
C ARG A 589 -6.89 2.58 -19.10
N TRP A 590 -5.62 2.84 -18.80
CA TRP A 590 -5.21 4.16 -18.30
C TRP A 590 -5.44 5.26 -19.33
N GLU A 591 -5.23 4.98 -20.62
CA GLU A 591 -5.47 5.95 -21.73
C GLU A 591 -6.94 6.06 -22.16
N ALA A 592 -7.84 5.21 -21.64
CA ALA A 592 -9.26 5.20 -22.01
C ALA A 592 -10.02 6.48 -21.61
N ASP A 593 -9.46 7.29 -20.69
CA ASP A 593 -9.98 8.60 -20.31
C ASP A 593 -9.90 9.66 -21.44
N GLY A 594 -9.11 9.38 -22.49
CA GLY A 594 -8.86 10.28 -23.62
C GLY A 594 -7.94 11.47 -23.30
N THR A 595 -7.37 11.54 -22.09
CA THR A 595 -6.46 12.61 -21.65
C THR A 595 -5.08 12.11 -21.24
N THR A 596 -5.00 10.92 -20.67
CA THR A 596 -3.75 10.26 -20.29
C THR A 596 -3.02 9.81 -21.55
N VAL A 597 -1.71 10.12 -21.63
CA VAL A 597 -0.87 9.77 -22.79
C VAL A 597 0.46 9.19 -22.32
N ILE A 598 0.64 7.91 -22.59
CA ILE A 598 1.87 7.15 -22.38
C ILE A 598 2.54 6.98 -23.74
N ASP A 599 3.68 7.65 -23.93
CA ASP A 599 4.37 7.71 -25.23
C ASP A 599 5.02 6.37 -25.63
N GLY A 600 5.43 5.58 -24.64
CA GLY A 600 6.25 4.41 -24.87
C GLY A 600 6.16 3.31 -23.82
N ILE A 601 6.68 2.14 -24.19
CA ILE A 601 6.86 0.99 -23.30
C ILE A 601 8.36 0.73 -23.17
N GLY A 602 8.83 0.72 -21.92
CA GLY A 602 10.17 0.32 -21.54
C GLY A 602 10.19 -1.17 -21.19
N THR A 603 11.15 -1.91 -21.73
CA THR A 603 11.48 -3.26 -21.28
C THR A 603 12.86 -3.25 -20.65
N GLN A 604 12.96 -3.64 -19.38
CA GLN A 604 14.23 -3.67 -18.66
C GLN A 604 15.21 -4.64 -19.33
N MET A 605 14.74 -5.81 -19.75
CA MET A 605 15.55 -6.89 -20.35
C MET A 605 16.75 -7.32 -19.49
N HIS A 606 16.49 -7.63 -18.22
CA HIS A 606 17.47 -8.29 -17.36
C HIS A 606 17.60 -9.78 -17.70
N VAL A 607 18.33 -10.09 -18.76
CA VAL A 607 18.40 -11.44 -19.33
C VAL A 607 19.57 -12.26 -18.79
N SER A 608 19.60 -13.54 -19.13
CA SER A 608 20.78 -14.39 -18.98
C SER A 608 20.96 -15.22 -20.24
N TYR A 609 22.21 -15.45 -20.65
CA TYR A 609 22.50 -16.48 -21.64
C TYR A 609 22.48 -17.85 -20.96
N HIS A 610 21.67 -18.78 -21.47
CA HIS A 610 21.57 -20.13 -20.95
C HIS A 610 22.42 -21.08 -21.79
N MET A 611 23.32 -21.83 -21.15
CA MET A 611 24.12 -22.84 -21.84
C MET A 611 23.30 -24.03 -22.34
N ASN A 612 22.11 -24.27 -21.76
CA ASN A 612 21.16 -25.26 -22.27
C ASN A 612 20.53 -24.74 -23.58
N PRO A 613 20.75 -25.42 -24.74
CA PRO A 613 20.28 -24.91 -26.03
C PRO A 613 18.76 -24.84 -26.19
N GLU A 614 18.01 -25.77 -25.56
CA GLU A 614 16.54 -25.78 -25.65
C GLU A 614 15.96 -24.59 -24.86
N THR A 615 16.48 -24.34 -23.66
CA THR A 615 16.12 -23.16 -22.88
C THR A 615 16.48 -21.88 -23.62
N GLN A 616 17.70 -21.76 -24.14
CA GLN A 616 18.15 -20.56 -24.85
C GLN A 616 17.30 -20.28 -26.10
N ALA A 617 16.95 -21.30 -26.89
CA ALA A 617 16.08 -21.14 -28.04
C ALA A 617 14.68 -20.62 -27.66
N SER A 618 14.12 -21.11 -26.54
CA SER A 618 12.85 -20.63 -25.99
C SER A 618 12.94 -19.14 -25.59
N LYS A 619 14.03 -18.72 -24.93
CA LYS A 619 14.26 -17.31 -24.58
C LYS A 619 14.33 -16.42 -25.82
N GLU A 620 15.07 -16.85 -26.83
CA GLU A 620 15.22 -16.10 -28.08
C GLU A 620 13.89 -15.94 -28.84
N GLU A 621 13.06 -16.99 -28.89
CA GLU A 621 11.72 -16.92 -29.47
C GLU A 621 10.83 -15.88 -28.77
N HIS A 622 10.88 -15.83 -27.43
CA HIS A 622 10.05 -14.91 -26.65
C HIS A 622 10.58 -13.47 -26.61
N ILE A 623 11.88 -13.25 -26.81
CA ILE A 623 12.43 -11.92 -27.06
C ILE A 623 11.93 -11.38 -28.40
N VAL A 624 11.91 -12.21 -29.45
CA VAL A 624 11.35 -11.84 -30.77
C VAL A 624 9.88 -11.46 -30.63
N LYS A 625 9.09 -12.32 -29.98
CA LYS A 625 7.67 -12.09 -29.75
C LYS A 625 7.39 -10.85 -28.91
N MET A 626 8.19 -10.58 -27.89
CA MET A 626 8.11 -9.35 -27.10
C MET A 626 8.25 -8.11 -28.00
N PHE A 627 9.27 -8.04 -28.86
CA PHE A 627 9.45 -6.91 -29.78
C PHE A 627 8.31 -6.80 -30.79
N GLU A 628 7.76 -7.91 -31.28
CA GLU A 628 6.59 -7.91 -32.18
C GLU A 628 5.35 -7.33 -31.48
N LEU A 629 5.08 -7.76 -30.25
CA LEU A 629 3.97 -7.27 -29.42
C LEU A 629 4.14 -5.77 -29.11
N MET A 630 5.32 -5.34 -28.66
CA MET A 630 5.61 -3.93 -28.39
C MET A 630 5.47 -3.07 -29.67
N ALA A 631 5.99 -3.54 -30.81
CA ALA A 631 5.85 -2.84 -32.08
C ALA A 631 4.39 -2.68 -32.51
N ALA A 632 3.56 -3.71 -32.31
CA ALA A 632 2.14 -3.70 -32.66
C ALA A 632 1.32 -2.62 -31.94
N THR A 633 1.77 -2.15 -30.76
CA THR A 633 1.11 -1.07 -30.02
C THR A 633 1.19 0.30 -30.71
N GLY A 634 2.14 0.48 -31.62
CA GLY A 634 2.44 1.79 -32.22
C GLY A 634 3.18 2.78 -31.30
N LYS A 635 3.44 2.41 -30.03
CA LYS A 635 4.15 3.22 -29.04
C LYS A 635 5.66 3.21 -29.26
N LEU A 636 6.36 4.17 -28.67
CA LEU A 636 7.83 4.14 -28.62
C LEU A 636 8.29 2.90 -27.84
N VAL A 637 9.35 2.25 -28.33
CA VAL A 637 9.93 1.05 -27.73
C VAL A 637 11.35 1.36 -27.29
N LYS A 638 11.62 1.19 -26.00
CA LYS A 638 12.96 1.34 -25.43
C LYS A 638 13.35 0.08 -24.67
N VAL A 639 14.56 -0.41 -24.89
CA VAL A 639 15.21 -1.33 -23.96
C VAL A 639 15.93 -0.48 -22.92
N THR A 640 15.51 -0.54 -21.67
CA THR A 640 15.86 0.46 -20.64
C THR A 640 17.01 0.03 -19.75
N GLU A 641 17.24 -1.27 -19.56
CA GLU A 641 18.17 -1.76 -18.54
C GLU A 641 18.89 -3.06 -18.96
N LEU A 642 19.24 -3.20 -20.24
CA LEU A 642 19.81 -4.43 -20.76
C LEU A 642 21.12 -4.78 -20.03
N ASP A 643 21.11 -5.95 -19.39
CA ASP A 643 22.28 -6.64 -18.89
C ASP A 643 22.11 -8.15 -19.08
N MET A 644 23.24 -8.88 -19.11
CA MET A 644 23.23 -10.31 -19.43
C MET A 644 24.14 -11.09 -18.50
N GLY A 645 23.53 -11.86 -17.61
CA GLY A 645 24.23 -12.91 -16.86
C GLY A 645 24.53 -14.14 -17.71
N LEU A 646 25.23 -15.11 -17.12
CA LEU A 646 25.48 -16.41 -17.73
C LEU A 646 24.97 -17.51 -16.79
N VAL A 647 24.21 -18.45 -17.33
CA VAL A 647 23.67 -19.61 -16.62
C VAL A 647 24.22 -20.88 -17.25
N ASP A 648 24.84 -21.73 -16.43
CA ASP A 648 25.42 -23.00 -16.88
C ASP A 648 24.35 -24.05 -17.25
N GLU A 649 24.77 -25.22 -17.73
CA GLU A 649 23.85 -26.31 -18.13
C GLU A 649 22.99 -26.84 -16.97
N ASN A 650 23.36 -26.56 -15.72
CA ASN A 650 22.65 -26.99 -14.52
C ASN A 650 21.73 -25.89 -13.96
N GLY A 651 21.60 -24.76 -14.66
CA GLY A 651 20.77 -23.65 -14.20
C GLY A 651 21.43 -22.78 -13.11
N GLN A 652 22.74 -22.83 -12.95
CA GLN A 652 23.46 -22.01 -11.96
C GLN A 652 24.12 -20.79 -12.61
N SER A 653 24.06 -19.63 -11.94
CA SER A 653 24.77 -18.43 -12.38
C SER A 653 26.28 -18.65 -12.38
N VAL A 654 26.96 -18.25 -13.46
CA VAL A 654 28.41 -18.29 -13.61
C VAL A 654 29.00 -16.92 -13.27
N LYS A 655 30.05 -16.90 -12.44
CA LYS A 655 30.72 -15.66 -12.03
C LYS A 655 31.76 -15.22 -13.05
N SER A 656 32.06 -13.91 -13.06
CA SER A 656 32.93 -13.28 -14.07
C SER A 656 34.30 -13.95 -14.20
N GLY A 657 34.88 -14.42 -13.10
CA GLY A 657 36.18 -15.10 -13.11
C GLY A 657 36.17 -16.52 -13.68
N ASP A 658 34.99 -17.12 -13.81
CA ASP A 658 34.79 -18.52 -14.21
C ASP A 658 34.26 -18.67 -15.64
N VAL A 659 33.99 -17.57 -16.33
CA VAL A 659 33.48 -17.59 -17.72
C VAL A 659 34.59 -18.01 -18.68
N THR A 660 34.34 -19.05 -19.47
CA THR A 660 35.29 -19.47 -20.52
C THR A 660 35.19 -18.59 -21.77
N THR A 661 36.21 -18.62 -22.62
CA THR A 661 36.21 -17.88 -23.89
C THR A 661 35.01 -18.26 -24.78
N GLU A 662 34.67 -19.55 -24.85
CA GLU A 662 33.52 -20.03 -25.64
C GLU A 662 32.19 -19.52 -25.08
N GLN A 663 32.04 -19.50 -23.75
CA GLN A 663 30.85 -18.95 -23.11
C GLN A 663 30.74 -17.44 -23.34
N HIS A 664 31.86 -16.71 -23.27
CA HIS A 664 31.91 -15.30 -23.60
C HIS A 664 31.52 -15.01 -25.05
N GLN A 665 31.95 -15.84 -25.99
CA GLN A 665 31.56 -15.72 -27.40
C GLN A 665 30.07 -16.01 -27.58
N ALA A 666 29.52 -17.01 -26.87
CA ALA A 666 28.10 -17.31 -26.92
C ALA A 666 27.24 -16.15 -26.37
N MET A 667 27.64 -15.53 -25.26
CA MET A 667 27.03 -14.30 -24.76
C MET A 667 27.13 -13.15 -25.77
N SER A 668 28.27 -13.02 -26.46
CA SER A 668 28.46 -12.02 -27.53
C SER A 668 27.47 -12.23 -28.66
N ASP A 669 27.32 -13.46 -29.15
CA ASP A 669 26.40 -13.79 -30.22
C ASP A 669 24.93 -13.54 -29.80
N HIS A 670 24.60 -13.74 -28.52
CA HIS A 670 23.27 -13.45 -28.01
C HIS A 670 22.99 -11.94 -27.85
N TYR A 671 23.97 -11.14 -27.39
CA TYR A 671 23.85 -9.67 -27.43
C TYR A 671 23.60 -9.17 -28.84
N LYS A 672 24.37 -9.69 -29.81
CA LYS A 672 24.19 -9.39 -31.23
C LYS A 672 22.77 -9.71 -31.68
N PHE A 673 22.27 -10.91 -31.37
CA PHE A 673 20.91 -11.33 -31.69
C PHE A 673 19.85 -10.35 -31.16
N ILE A 674 19.90 -10.02 -29.85
CA ILE A 674 18.92 -9.12 -29.21
C ILE A 674 18.89 -7.77 -29.92
N VAL A 675 20.06 -7.14 -30.08
CA VAL A 675 20.18 -5.81 -30.67
C VAL A 675 19.72 -5.81 -32.13
N GLN A 676 20.07 -6.85 -32.90
CA GLN A 676 19.61 -6.99 -34.29
C GLN A 676 18.10 -7.15 -34.38
N LYS A 677 17.51 -7.97 -33.51
CA LYS A 677 16.06 -8.19 -33.51
C LYS A 677 15.28 -6.92 -33.15
N TYR A 678 15.81 -6.08 -32.27
CA TYR A 678 15.24 -4.75 -32.05
C TYR A 678 15.19 -3.92 -33.34
N PHE A 679 16.30 -3.81 -34.09
CA PHE A 679 16.33 -3.07 -35.36
C PHE A 679 15.59 -3.76 -36.51
N GLU A 680 15.41 -5.07 -36.49
CA GLU A 680 14.67 -5.82 -37.50
C GLU A 680 13.16 -5.65 -37.31
N ILE A 681 12.68 -5.77 -36.07
CA ILE A 681 11.26 -5.91 -35.74
C ILE A 681 10.63 -4.56 -35.43
N VAL A 682 11.26 -3.73 -34.59
CA VAL A 682 10.69 -2.45 -34.16
C VAL A 682 10.76 -1.46 -35.33
N PRO A 683 9.66 -0.81 -35.75
CA PRO A 683 9.71 0.18 -36.82
C PRO A 683 10.57 1.40 -36.47
N ALA A 684 11.26 1.98 -37.45
CA ALA A 684 12.21 3.09 -37.23
C ALA A 684 11.61 4.31 -36.47
N ALA A 685 10.31 4.58 -36.65
CA ALA A 685 9.61 5.66 -35.94
C ALA A 685 9.36 5.37 -34.46
N GLN A 686 9.34 4.09 -34.06
CA GLN A 686 9.14 3.63 -32.69
C GLN A 686 10.45 3.37 -31.94
N ARG A 687 11.59 3.29 -32.65
CA ARG A 687 12.90 2.98 -32.05
C ARG A 687 13.40 4.13 -31.20
N TYR A 688 13.24 4.02 -29.89
CA TYR A 688 13.66 5.08 -28.97
C TYR A 688 15.07 4.86 -28.39
N GLY A 689 15.49 3.61 -28.18
CA GLY A 689 16.84 3.36 -27.73
C GLY A 689 17.07 2.02 -27.05
N ILE A 690 18.34 1.77 -26.76
CA ILE A 690 18.81 0.67 -25.91
C ILE A 690 19.74 1.27 -24.88
N THR A 691 19.49 1.01 -23.60
CA THR A 691 20.38 1.36 -22.49
C THR A 691 21.02 0.08 -21.96
N HIS A 692 22.35 0.07 -21.85
CA HIS A 692 23.09 -1.01 -21.20
C HIS A 692 23.25 -0.70 -19.71
N TRP A 693 22.66 -1.49 -18.81
CA TRP A 693 22.52 -1.12 -17.40
C TRP A 693 23.82 -1.16 -16.60
N CYS A 694 24.64 -2.18 -16.85
CA CYS A 694 25.91 -2.37 -16.18
C CYS A 694 27.06 -2.25 -17.20
N PRO A 695 27.64 -1.07 -17.47
CA PRO A 695 28.73 -0.96 -18.43
C PRO A 695 29.90 -1.90 -18.09
N VAL A 696 30.29 -1.95 -16.82
CA VAL A 696 31.31 -2.88 -16.31
C VAL A 696 30.67 -4.08 -15.61
N ASP A 697 31.40 -5.19 -15.54
CA ASP A 697 31.01 -6.36 -14.76
C ASP A 697 30.66 -6.00 -13.31
N SER A 698 29.72 -6.75 -12.74
CA SER A 698 29.22 -6.46 -11.41
C SER A 698 30.25 -6.87 -10.35
N PRO A 699 30.67 -5.98 -9.44
CA PRO A 699 31.58 -6.35 -8.36
C PRO A 699 30.89 -7.34 -7.40
N GLU A 700 31.67 -8.18 -6.71
CA GLU A 700 31.13 -9.16 -5.74
C GLU A 700 30.29 -8.52 -4.63
N SER A 701 30.60 -7.27 -4.26
CA SER A 701 29.88 -6.51 -3.23
C SER A 701 28.57 -5.88 -3.72
N SER A 702 28.25 -5.97 -5.00
CA SER A 702 27.02 -5.40 -5.55
C SER A 702 25.79 -6.15 -5.04
N SER A 703 24.76 -5.42 -4.64
CA SER A 703 23.44 -5.99 -4.38
C SER A 703 22.73 -6.42 -5.67
N TRP A 704 23.12 -5.87 -6.82
CA TRP A 704 22.59 -6.24 -8.13
C TRP A 704 23.58 -7.14 -8.87
N ARG A 705 23.18 -8.40 -9.11
CA ARG A 705 23.95 -9.41 -9.87
C ARG A 705 25.42 -9.53 -9.43
N GLY A 706 25.68 -9.51 -8.12
CA GLY A 706 27.04 -9.47 -7.55
C GLY A 706 27.98 -10.54 -8.12
N GLY A 707 29.10 -10.10 -8.68
CA GLY A 707 30.14 -10.95 -9.27
C GLY A 707 29.83 -11.53 -10.67
N GLU A 708 28.68 -11.22 -11.26
CA GLU A 708 28.26 -11.77 -12.57
C GLU A 708 28.85 -11.00 -13.78
N PRO A 709 29.02 -11.67 -14.94
CA PRO A 709 29.68 -11.14 -16.15
C PRO A 709 28.81 -10.20 -16.98
N VAL A 710 28.07 -9.31 -16.33
CA VAL A 710 27.02 -8.49 -16.93
C VAL A 710 27.51 -7.39 -17.88
N GLY A 711 28.76 -6.97 -17.76
CA GLY A 711 29.29 -5.82 -18.49
C GLY A 711 29.77 -6.13 -19.91
N LEU A 712 29.83 -5.10 -20.74
CA LEU A 712 30.61 -5.13 -21.99
C LEU A 712 32.10 -4.90 -21.72
N TRP A 713 32.43 -4.38 -20.54
CA TRP A 713 33.79 -4.25 -20.01
C TRP A 713 33.96 -5.06 -18.74
N SER A 714 35.19 -5.51 -18.49
CA SER A 714 35.58 -6.05 -17.19
C SER A 714 35.72 -4.94 -16.15
N LEU A 715 35.83 -5.31 -14.86
CA LEU A 715 36.12 -4.38 -13.76
C LEU A 715 37.40 -3.55 -13.94
N ASP A 716 38.37 -4.07 -14.72
CA ASP A 716 39.60 -3.35 -15.09
C ASP A 716 39.44 -2.47 -16.34
N ASN A 717 38.20 -2.20 -16.75
CA ASN A 717 37.83 -1.41 -17.94
C ASN A 717 38.37 -1.96 -19.26
N ARG A 718 38.55 -3.29 -19.39
CA ARG A 718 38.92 -3.94 -20.65
C ARG A 718 37.67 -4.42 -21.37
N ARG A 719 37.58 -4.15 -22.68
CA ARG A 719 36.49 -4.69 -23.51
C ARG A 719 36.48 -6.21 -23.46
N LYS A 720 35.29 -6.79 -23.41
CA LYS A 720 35.03 -8.24 -23.46
C LYS A 720 34.52 -8.64 -24.84
N HIS A 721 34.43 -9.94 -25.12
CA HIS A 721 33.81 -10.44 -26.35
C HIS A 721 32.39 -9.89 -26.54
N THR A 722 31.62 -9.75 -25.46
CA THR A 722 30.27 -9.16 -25.48
C THR A 722 30.22 -7.74 -26.07
N TYR A 723 31.31 -6.95 -25.95
CA TYR A 723 31.43 -5.65 -26.63
C TYR A 723 31.33 -5.78 -28.15
N ALA A 724 32.00 -6.79 -28.73
CA ALA A 724 31.99 -7.02 -30.17
C ALA A 724 30.58 -7.37 -30.65
N GLY A 725 29.92 -8.35 -30.02
CA GLY A 725 28.56 -8.73 -30.38
C GLY A 725 27.56 -7.59 -30.26
N PHE A 726 27.65 -6.78 -29.19
CA PHE A 726 26.82 -5.59 -29.03
C PHE A 726 27.07 -4.57 -30.17
N ALA A 727 28.33 -4.29 -30.50
CA ALA A 727 28.70 -3.36 -31.57
C ALA A 727 28.26 -3.85 -32.96
N GLU A 728 28.47 -5.13 -33.27
CA GLU A 728 28.00 -5.76 -34.51
C GLU A 728 26.46 -5.73 -34.61
N GLY A 729 25.77 -5.92 -33.49
CA GLY A 729 24.34 -5.79 -33.42
C GLY A 729 23.85 -4.38 -33.75
N LEU A 730 24.51 -3.35 -33.21
CA LEU A 730 24.24 -1.95 -33.53
C LEU A 730 24.51 -1.62 -35.01
N ALA A 731 25.52 -2.24 -35.61
CA ALA A 731 25.88 -2.08 -37.01
C ALA A 731 24.89 -2.76 -37.98
N GLY A 732 24.10 -3.71 -37.48
CA GLY A 732 23.20 -4.53 -38.30
C GLY A 732 23.93 -5.58 -39.15
N GLU A 733 25.13 -6.03 -38.73
CA GLU A 733 26.02 -6.93 -39.50
C GLU A 733 25.89 -8.42 -39.20
#